data_AF-A0A7X6CNR8-F1
#
_entry.id   AF-A0A7X6CNR8-F1
#
_cell.length_a   1.000
_cell.length_b   1.000
_cell.length_c   1.000
_cell.angle_alpha   90.00
_cell.angle_beta   90.00
_cell.angle_gamma   90.00
#
_symmetry.space_group_name_H-M   'P 1'
#
loop_
_entity.id
_entity.type
_entity.pdbx_description
1 polymer ?
#
loop_
_entity_poly.entity_id
_entity_poly.type
_entity_poly.pdbx_seq_one_letter_code
_entity_poly.pdbx_strand_id
1 'polypeptide(L)'
;MVWDRDRAIDLFAAGKLPEAAWAAATTDDKPTNKQQQISPNLAASTAVNKFPNRQIYQFDRDNWQPFDRPLESVTATTLIIASFNVLSDCYYSEHTQTNLRIPVITEHLHQCDADIIALQEVTPRLLAKLLTTYWVRNYYISESPQGETLETHGLLLLSRLQFTAVEYRYSPRKRVIIGKWLLNGKTFHAAAVHFTSDYKKDSQKTRAKQLAILVEYLQTQPGDAVIVGDFNAVENQPAEILTQNNYIDVWQKLHPEDPGYTFNPETNPLAALMSRTGLSGRLDRMVLKSCDRDWLPQKIELFGCNPLPNTDGKIYPSDHFGILAQLESAEFLQTISPVYRTAVAIIPPDEILPAIQAIRQRCDRHFHRWMPHINLLYGFLPEAYFPQAVEIISQALTKLEPFTITLSNFETFTHSVSSSAWLKPISQPANALHELQSILENLFPQCNEQSNKSSHGFTPHLTVGKFPTSQAAKTQLTQWHPVTFAVDSIALISRRDNEPCEIRYRIPLTGKNPATTADESNSALVQIVDRLAPKLTATQAQQQQVILSIITQACQECLGCKPLLQSIGSARLGIQSSNSDLDLLCIIPVPLTVETFLQQVQNKLAGLCERSQLIISARVPVLRMKIEGIAVDLLAAATSAPPQIIEPLSEAARPFFDPISWSAAVGVLEADLVIETVSQHLSWDVFINLLKAVRAWAKVRQIHGNAWGFLGNFSWTLLTAWTAIHSQDITPEMFHPPENNNPVGAVPPCPPSPKNDKLPDRLLANFSKFSASTIGLNQ
;
A
#
# COMPACT_ATOMS: atom_id res chain seq x y z
N MET A 1 25.44 25.09 20.39
CA MET A 1 25.07 25.17 18.97
C MET A 1 26.21 24.52 18.21
N VAL A 2 26.04 23.29 17.75
CA VAL A 2 27.15 22.46 17.22
C VAL A 2 27.37 22.73 15.73
N TRP A 3 26.42 23.43 15.10
CA TRP A 3 26.46 23.84 13.72
C TRP A 3 25.50 25.03 13.51
N ASP A 4 25.97 26.06 12.80
CA ASP A 4 25.19 27.23 12.37
C ASP A 4 25.68 27.64 10.97
N ARG A 5 24.77 27.55 10.00
CA ARG A 5 25.05 27.68 8.57
C ARG A 5 25.20 29.13 8.14
N ASP A 6 24.48 30.05 8.75
CA ASP A 6 24.48 31.47 8.40
C ASP A 6 25.72 32.18 8.96
N ARG A 7 26.25 31.67 10.06
CA ARG A 7 27.46 32.21 10.71
C ARG A 7 28.75 31.49 10.33
N ALA A 8 28.69 30.48 9.46
CA ALA A 8 29.82 29.62 9.08
C ALA A 8 30.55 29.02 10.31
N ILE A 9 29.80 28.67 11.35
CA ILE A 9 30.35 28.05 12.56
C ILE A 9 30.23 26.55 12.43
N ASP A 10 31.35 25.92 12.07
CA ASP A 10 31.53 24.48 12.07
C ASP A 10 32.58 24.10 13.13
N LEU A 11 32.10 23.69 14.30
CA LEU A 11 32.97 23.34 15.42
C LEU A 11 33.66 21.98 15.23
N PHE A 12 33.16 21.13 14.32
CA PHE A 12 33.81 19.88 13.93
C PHE A 12 35.00 20.15 13.02
N ALA A 13 34.78 20.89 11.92
CA ALA A 13 35.84 21.22 10.97
C ALA A 13 36.91 22.14 11.57
N ALA A 14 36.52 23.00 12.51
CA ALA A 14 37.46 23.86 13.23
C ALA A 14 38.19 23.15 14.39
N GLY A 15 37.84 21.91 14.74
CA GLY A 15 38.44 21.18 15.87
C GLY A 15 38.20 21.82 17.24
N LYS A 16 37.09 22.57 17.40
CA LYS A 16 36.81 23.41 18.58
C LYS A 16 35.74 22.83 19.52
N LEU A 17 35.36 21.56 19.34
CA LEU A 17 34.46 20.90 20.29
C LEU A 17 35.15 20.65 21.64
N PRO A 18 34.41 20.60 22.76
CA PRO A 18 34.95 20.25 24.07
C PRO A 18 35.65 18.87 24.03
N GLU A 19 36.75 18.68 24.76
CA GLU A 19 37.53 17.42 24.77
C GLU A 19 36.68 16.16 25.01
N ALA A 20 35.62 16.25 25.82
CA ALA A 20 34.69 15.16 26.08
C ALA A 20 33.96 14.64 24.83
N ALA A 21 33.87 15.44 23.76
CA ALA A 21 33.27 15.06 22.49
C ALA A 21 34.22 14.26 21.58
N TRP A 22 35.53 14.25 21.89
CA TRP A 22 36.57 13.57 21.10
C TRP A 22 37.10 12.29 21.74
N ALA A 23 36.60 11.92 22.93
CA ALA A 23 37.04 10.73 23.64
C ALA A 23 36.63 9.45 22.87
N ALA A 24 37.55 8.91 22.08
CA ALA A 24 37.47 7.54 21.58
C ALA A 24 37.49 6.58 22.77
N ALA A 25 36.66 5.53 22.72
CA ALA A 25 36.70 4.44 23.69
C ALA A 25 38.12 3.85 23.71
N THR A 26 38.92 4.23 24.71
CA THR A 26 40.24 3.67 24.96
C THR A 26 40.04 2.26 25.47
N THR A 27 40.38 1.30 24.63
CA THR A 27 40.73 -0.07 25.01
C THR A 27 41.98 -0.02 25.89
N ASP A 28 41.80 0.10 27.21
CA ASP A 28 42.85 -0.19 28.19
C ASP A 28 42.26 -0.57 29.56
N ASP A 29 41.36 -1.56 29.56
CA ASP A 29 41.29 -2.50 30.68
C ASP A 29 41.82 -3.85 30.18
N LYS A 30 42.99 -4.24 30.70
CA LYS A 30 43.73 -5.43 30.28
C LYS A 30 42.93 -6.73 30.48
N PRO A 31 43.12 -7.70 29.57
CA PRO A 31 42.48 -9.01 29.59
C PRO A 31 43.27 -10.04 30.40
N THR A 32 42.57 -10.94 31.08
CA THR A 32 43.07 -12.32 31.26
C THR A 32 42.47 -13.22 30.19
N ASN A 33 43.31 -13.51 29.20
CA ASN A 33 43.10 -14.50 28.14
C ASN A 33 42.64 -15.85 28.69
N LYS A 34 41.57 -16.39 28.09
CA LYS A 34 41.67 -17.68 27.41
C LYS A 34 41.10 -17.57 26.01
N GLN A 35 42.01 -17.62 25.05
CA GLN A 35 41.76 -17.87 23.64
C GLN A 35 40.89 -19.12 23.48
N GLN A 36 39.91 -19.09 22.57
CA GLN A 36 39.89 -20.06 21.47
C GLN A 36 38.90 -19.65 20.37
N GLN A 37 39.50 -19.48 19.18
CA GLN A 37 38.99 -19.77 17.85
C GLN A 37 37.75 -19.01 17.36
N ILE A 38 38.05 -18.00 16.54
CA ILE A 38 37.30 -17.74 15.33
C ILE A 38 37.40 -19.00 14.45
N SER A 39 36.26 -19.61 14.13
CA SER A 39 36.09 -20.35 12.90
C SER A 39 34.89 -19.83 12.12
N PRO A 40 35.02 -19.77 10.79
CA PRO A 40 34.02 -19.25 9.88
C PRO A 40 32.91 -20.29 9.73
N ASN A 41 31.66 -19.85 9.76
CA ASN A 41 30.58 -20.53 9.05
C ASN A 41 29.39 -19.58 8.90
N LEU A 42 29.24 -19.08 7.67
CA LEU A 42 27.93 -19.00 7.04
C LEU A 42 27.34 -20.42 7.06
N ALA A 43 26.44 -20.67 8.00
CA ALA A 43 25.42 -21.72 7.91
C ALA A 43 24.25 -21.29 8.79
N ALA A 44 23.05 -21.44 8.25
CA ALA A 44 21.79 -21.11 8.91
C ALA A 44 21.75 -21.56 10.38
N SER A 45 21.39 -20.62 11.27
CA SER A 45 20.96 -20.93 12.64
C SER A 45 19.67 -20.18 12.91
N THR A 46 18.58 -20.89 12.64
CA THR A 46 17.23 -20.68 13.19
C THR A 46 17.28 -20.74 14.72
N ALA A 47 17.50 -19.61 15.39
CA ALA A 47 17.09 -19.47 16.77
C ALA A 47 15.58 -19.23 16.79
N VAL A 48 14.78 -20.30 16.93
CA VAL A 48 13.32 -20.18 17.09
C VAL A 48 13.06 -19.31 18.31
N ASN A 49 12.51 -18.10 18.10
CA ASN A 49 11.99 -17.27 19.17
C ASN A 49 10.99 -18.10 19.98
N LYS A 50 11.30 -18.43 21.24
CA LYS A 50 10.40 -19.23 22.09
C LYS A 50 9.29 -18.34 22.64
N PHE A 51 8.04 -18.71 22.39
CA PHE A 51 6.83 -18.11 22.96
C PHE A 51 6.28 -19.06 24.06
N PRO A 52 6.75 -18.94 25.31
CA PRO A 52 6.27 -19.80 26.40
C PRO A 52 4.76 -19.65 26.65
N ASN A 53 4.14 -20.76 27.06
CA ASN A 53 2.74 -20.77 27.49
C ASN A 53 2.55 -19.84 28.70
N ARG A 54 1.42 -19.14 28.70
CA ARG A 54 0.98 -18.26 29.78
C ARG A 54 -0.28 -18.84 30.41
N GLN A 55 -0.26 -19.03 31.73
CA GLN A 55 -1.40 -19.56 32.48
C GLN A 55 -2.59 -18.61 32.39
N ILE A 56 -3.76 -19.16 32.10
CA ILE A 56 -5.04 -18.46 32.12
C ILE A 56 -5.80 -18.81 33.40
N TYR A 57 -6.60 -17.88 33.90
CA TYR A 57 -7.39 -18.03 35.11
C TYR A 57 -8.88 -17.80 34.82
N GLN A 58 -9.74 -18.55 35.49
CA GLN A 58 -11.19 -18.39 35.44
C GLN A 58 -11.72 -18.20 36.88
N PHE A 59 -12.82 -17.48 37.03
CA PHE A 59 -13.53 -17.42 38.30
C PHE A 59 -14.47 -18.63 38.41
N ASP A 60 -14.40 -19.36 39.51
CA ASP A 60 -15.30 -20.48 39.80
C ASP A 60 -15.76 -20.42 41.26
N ARG A 61 -17.09 -20.49 41.44
CA ARG A 61 -17.83 -20.34 42.70
C ARG A 61 -17.48 -19.05 43.47
N ASP A 62 -16.30 -19.01 44.07
CA ASP A 62 -15.84 -17.95 44.96
C ASP A 62 -14.39 -17.49 44.72
N ASN A 63 -13.59 -18.18 43.90
CA ASN A 63 -12.17 -17.89 43.73
C ASN A 63 -11.71 -17.96 42.27
N TRP A 64 -10.63 -17.24 41.97
CA TRP A 64 -9.90 -17.33 40.71
C TRP A 64 -8.97 -18.55 40.73
N GLN A 65 -9.07 -19.42 39.73
CA GLN A 65 -8.27 -20.63 39.62
C GLN A 65 -7.68 -20.81 38.21
N PRO A 66 -6.54 -21.51 38.07
CA PRO A 66 -5.98 -21.86 36.77
C PRO A 66 -7.00 -22.57 35.87
N PHE A 67 -7.01 -22.22 34.59
CA PHE A 67 -7.77 -22.86 33.54
C PHE A 67 -6.87 -23.76 32.68
N ASP A 68 -7.07 -25.07 32.80
CA ASP A 68 -6.24 -26.09 32.13
C ASP A 68 -7.05 -27.01 31.19
N ARG A 69 -8.31 -26.64 30.88
CA ARG A 69 -9.17 -27.44 30.01
C ARG A 69 -8.83 -27.22 28.52
N PRO A 70 -9.02 -28.23 27.66
CA PRO A 70 -8.89 -28.06 26.21
C PRO A 70 -9.86 -26.99 25.68
N LEU A 71 -9.47 -26.31 24.61
CA LEU A 71 -10.35 -25.36 23.93
C LEU A 71 -11.49 -26.08 23.21
N GLU A 72 -12.72 -25.68 23.51
CA GLU A 72 -13.91 -26.07 22.77
C GLU A 72 -14.21 -25.05 21.68
N SER A 73 -14.75 -25.51 20.54
CA SER A 73 -15.16 -24.62 19.47
C SER A 73 -16.43 -23.87 19.84
N VAL A 74 -16.41 -22.55 19.73
CA VAL A 74 -17.58 -21.69 19.95
C VAL A 74 -18.11 -21.20 18.61
N THR A 75 -19.42 -21.28 18.40
CA THR A 75 -20.06 -20.63 17.25
C THR A 75 -20.27 -19.15 17.55
N ALA A 76 -19.69 -18.28 16.73
CA ALA A 76 -19.77 -16.84 16.87
C ALA A 76 -19.99 -16.18 15.50
N THR A 77 -21.09 -15.43 15.36
CA THR A 77 -21.38 -14.60 14.18
C THR A 77 -20.81 -13.20 14.32
N THR A 78 -20.54 -12.78 15.55
CA THR A 78 -20.01 -11.46 15.89
C THR A 78 -18.93 -11.65 16.94
N LEU A 79 -17.87 -10.84 16.85
CA LEU A 79 -16.79 -10.77 17.82
C LEU A 79 -16.49 -9.31 18.14
N ILE A 80 -16.67 -8.92 19.39
CA ILE A 80 -16.43 -7.56 19.88
C ILE A 80 -15.09 -7.53 20.62
N ILE A 81 -14.18 -6.66 20.17
CA ILE A 81 -12.83 -6.57 20.72
C ILE A 81 -12.59 -5.13 21.19
N ALA A 82 -12.23 -4.97 22.46
CA ALA A 82 -11.85 -3.69 23.04
C ALA A 82 -10.35 -3.65 23.35
N SER A 83 -9.75 -2.47 23.21
CA SER A 83 -8.41 -2.21 23.75
C SER A 83 -8.31 -0.85 24.39
N PHE A 84 -7.56 -0.77 25.49
CA PHE A 84 -7.41 0.48 26.22
C PHE A 84 -6.09 0.54 27.00
N ASN A 85 -5.25 1.53 26.69
CA ASN A 85 -4.16 1.94 27.57
C ASN A 85 -4.76 2.75 28.72
N VAL A 86 -4.70 2.21 29.95
CA VAL A 86 -5.44 2.74 31.12
C VAL A 86 -4.64 3.73 31.97
N LEU A 87 -3.45 4.13 31.51
CA LEU A 87 -2.53 5.05 32.17
C LEU A 87 -2.13 4.60 33.59
N SER A 88 -0.89 4.10 33.71
CA SER A 88 -0.31 3.78 35.01
C SER A 88 -0.12 5.02 35.88
N ASP A 89 -0.14 4.83 37.19
CA ASP A 89 0.09 5.88 38.18
C ASP A 89 1.54 5.96 38.66
N CYS A 90 2.45 5.33 37.91
CA CYS A 90 3.88 5.28 38.22
C CYS A 90 4.57 6.64 38.02
N TYR A 91 3.99 7.53 37.21
CA TYR A 91 4.51 8.85 36.90
C TYR A 91 3.38 9.88 37.06
N TYR A 92 3.70 11.07 37.59
CA TYR A 92 2.73 12.16 37.82
C TYR A 92 1.50 11.74 38.63
N SER A 93 1.69 10.88 39.65
CA SER A 93 0.62 10.31 40.47
C SER A 93 -0.31 11.35 41.11
N GLU A 94 0.24 12.53 41.40
CA GLU A 94 -0.44 13.70 41.94
C GLU A 94 -1.41 14.36 40.95
N HIS A 95 -1.23 14.12 39.65
CA HIS A 95 -2.06 14.65 38.57
C HIS A 95 -3.04 13.63 37.99
N THR A 96 -2.73 12.33 38.05
CA THR A 96 -3.58 11.30 37.43
C THR A 96 -4.85 10.97 38.22
N GLN A 97 -4.90 11.26 39.53
CA GLN A 97 -6.08 11.02 40.39
C GLN A 97 -6.69 9.61 40.26
N THR A 98 -5.84 8.57 40.30
CA THR A 98 -6.18 7.15 40.05
C THR A 98 -7.42 6.64 40.79
N ASN A 99 -7.67 7.11 42.02
CA ASN A 99 -8.85 6.71 42.81
C ASN A 99 -10.16 7.03 42.10
N LEU A 100 -10.21 8.14 41.37
CA LEU A 100 -11.39 8.57 40.63
C LEU A 100 -11.51 7.85 39.29
N ARG A 101 -10.37 7.57 38.63
CA ARG A 101 -10.33 6.94 37.30
C ARG A 101 -10.71 5.46 37.33
N ILE A 102 -10.21 4.69 38.30
CA ILE A 102 -10.40 3.22 38.34
C ILE A 102 -11.88 2.79 38.21
N PRO A 103 -12.84 3.35 38.99
CA PRO A 103 -14.25 3.00 38.86
C PRO A 103 -14.82 3.32 37.47
N VAL A 104 -14.43 4.46 36.90
CA VAL A 104 -14.92 4.92 35.59
C VAL A 104 -14.32 4.10 34.44
N ILE A 105 -13.03 3.73 34.52
CA ILE A 105 -12.40 2.78 33.60
C ILE A 105 -13.16 1.44 33.65
N THR A 106 -13.44 0.92 34.85
CA THR A 106 -14.14 -0.36 35.02
C THR A 106 -15.54 -0.32 34.42
N GLU A 107 -16.24 0.80 34.56
CA GLU A 107 -17.57 1.01 33.99
C GLU A 107 -17.54 1.14 32.45
N HIS A 108 -16.58 1.89 31.89
CA HIS A 108 -16.40 1.96 30.44
C HIS A 108 -16.12 0.57 29.85
N LEU A 109 -15.27 -0.23 30.49
CA LEU A 109 -15.00 -1.59 30.05
C LEU A 109 -16.24 -2.49 30.15
N HIS A 110 -17.11 -2.28 31.13
CA HIS A 110 -18.39 -2.98 31.23
C HIS A 110 -19.32 -2.64 30.06
N GLN A 111 -19.46 -1.35 29.76
CA GLN A 111 -20.34 -0.82 28.72
C GLN A 111 -19.92 -1.22 27.31
N CYS A 112 -18.62 -1.49 27.10
CA CYS A 112 -18.12 -2.00 25.82
C CYS A 112 -18.71 -3.37 25.44
N ASP A 113 -19.21 -4.13 26.42
CA ASP A 113 -19.79 -5.47 26.23
C ASP A 113 -18.89 -6.43 25.42
N ALA A 114 -17.56 -6.22 25.48
CA ALA A 114 -16.63 -6.86 24.57
C ALA A 114 -16.34 -8.32 24.92
N ASP A 115 -16.22 -9.17 23.90
CA ASP A 115 -15.84 -10.58 24.05
C ASP A 115 -14.37 -10.72 24.43
N ILE A 116 -13.51 -9.87 23.88
CA ILE A 116 -12.06 -9.83 24.15
C ILE A 116 -11.67 -8.40 24.56
N ILE A 117 -10.93 -8.24 25.65
CA ILE A 117 -10.44 -6.96 26.15
C ILE A 117 -8.93 -7.02 26.33
N ALA A 118 -8.20 -6.18 25.62
CA ALA A 118 -6.75 -6.02 25.73
C ALA A 118 -6.39 -4.70 26.44
N LEU A 119 -5.87 -4.78 27.66
CA LEU A 119 -5.48 -3.60 28.44
C LEU A 119 -3.97 -3.43 28.48
N GLN A 120 -3.53 -2.19 28.36
CA GLN A 120 -2.14 -1.77 28.55
C GLN A 120 -2.01 -0.92 29.81
N GLU A 121 -0.83 -0.94 30.43
CA GLU A 121 -0.53 -0.20 31.66
C GLU A 121 -1.37 -0.59 32.89
N VAL A 122 -1.82 -1.84 32.95
CA VAL A 122 -2.59 -2.34 34.10
C VAL A 122 -1.71 -2.44 35.33
N THR A 123 -2.08 -1.73 36.40
CA THR A 123 -1.41 -1.78 37.70
C THR A 123 -1.99 -2.89 38.60
N PRO A 124 -1.25 -3.38 39.61
CA PRO A 124 -1.78 -4.34 40.58
C PRO A 124 -3.07 -3.87 41.25
N ARG A 125 -3.20 -2.56 41.46
CA ARG A 125 -4.38 -1.94 42.04
C ARG A 125 -5.61 -2.02 41.14
N LEU A 126 -5.44 -1.74 39.84
CA LEU A 126 -6.53 -1.90 38.87
C LEU A 126 -6.91 -3.37 38.73
N LEU A 127 -5.93 -4.28 38.69
CA LEU A 127 -6.18 -5.72 38.66
C LEU A 127 -7.05 -6.15 39.86
N ALA A 128 -6.67 -5.77 41.09
CA ALA A 128 -7.45 -6.11 42.28
C ALA A 128 -8.91 -5.60 42.21
N LYS A 129 -9.13 -4.41 41.63
CA LYS A 129 -10.48 -3.89 41.40
C LYS A 129 -11.23 -4.71 40.34
N LEU A 130 -10.60 -5.05 39.22
CA LEU A 130 -11.22 -5.85 38.17
C LEU A 130 -11.62 -7.23 38.70
N LEU A 131 -10.73 -7.93 39.41
CA LEU A 131 -10.96 -9.27 39.94
C LEU A 131 -12.11 -9.35 40.96
N THR A 132 -12.45 -8.23 41.61
CA THR A 132 -13.57 -8.15 42.56
C THR A 132 -14.88 -7.70 41.90
N THR A 133 -14.82 -7.18 40.67
CA THR A 133 -15.98 -6.67 39.95
C THR A 133 -16.83 -7.81 39.37
N TYR A 134 -18.15 -7.75 39.55
CA TYR A 134 -19.04 -8.89 39.28
C TYR A 134 -19.01 -9.35 37.82
N TRP A 135 -19.03 -8.43 36.85
CA TRP A 135 -19.09 -8.79 35.44
C TRP A 135 -17.79 -9.43 34.95
N VAL A 136 -16.66 -9.06 35.56
CA VAL A 136 -15.33 -9.60 35.23
C VAL A 136 -15.24 -11.09 35.59
N ARG A 137 -16.04 -11.56 36.55
CA ARG A 137 -16.08 -13.00 36.92
C ARG A 137 -16.54 -13.90 35.78
N ASN A 138 -17.19 -13.35 34.76
CA ASN A 138 -17.57 -14.08 33.55
C ASN A 138 -16.45 -14.10 32.48
N TYR A 139 -15.25 -13.60 32.81
CA TYR A 139 -14.11 -13.57 31.91
C TYR A 139 -13.01 -14.52 32.39
N TYR A 140 -12.35 -15.13 31.42
CA TYR A 140 -11.02 -15.71 31.53
C TYR A 140 -9.98 -14.58 31.51
N ILE A 141 -8.93 -14.67 32.33
CA ILE A 141 -7.94 -13.62 32.49
C ILE A 141 -6.53 -14.17 32.35
N SER A 142 -5.66 -13.42 31.66
CA SER A 142 -4.28 -13.80 31.41
C SER A 142 -3.32 -13.53 32.57
N GLU A 143 -3.75 -13.20 33.78
CA GLU A 143 -2.89 -12.83 34.90
C GLU A 143 -3.34 -13.51 36.18
N SER A 144 -2.38 -13.86 37.04
CA SER A 144 -2.70 -14.47 38.33
C SER A 144 -3.41 -13.47 39.23
N PRO A 145 -4.21 -13.94 40.20
CA PRO A 145 -4.85 -13.06 41.18
C PRO A 145 -3.85 -12.22 41.99
N GLN A 146 -2.61 -12.69 42.09
CA GLN A 146 -1.50 -12.02 42.77
C GLN A 146 -0.80 -10.99 41.88
N GLY A 147 -1.06 -10.97 40.56
CA GLY A 147 -0.47 -10.02 39.63
C GLY A 147 1.04 -10.19 39.47
N GLU A 148 1.54 -11.43 39.51
CA GLU A 148 2.99 -11.74 39.57
C GLU A 148 3.79 -11.13 38.42
N THR A 149 3.15 -10.90 37.27
CA THR A 149 3.83 -10.32 36.10
C THR A 149 3.66 -8.80 35.98
N LEU A 150 2.88 -8.18 36.88
CA LEU A 150 2.65 -6.74 37.01
C LEU A 150 3.59 -6.14 38.07
N GLU A 151 4.88 -5.95 37.75
CA GLU A 151 5.82 -5.31 38.70
C GLU A 151 5.36 -3.91 39.12
N THR A 152 5.07 -3.06 38.14
CA THR A 152 4.56 -1.69 38.31
C THR A 152 3.30 -1.49 37.47
N HIS A 153 3.36 -1.90 36.21
CA HIS A 153 2.24 -2.06 35.31
C HIS A 153 2.53 -3.12 34.24
N GLY A 154 1.51 -3.56 33.49
CA GLY A 154 1.68 -4.59 32.47
C GLY A 154 0.54 -4.70 31.47
N LEU A 155 0.49 -5.84 30.77
CA LEU A 155 -0.57 -6.21 29.84
C LEU A 155 -1.56 -7.14 30.53
N LEU A 156 -2.86 -6.96 30.24
CA LEU A 156 -3.91 -7.87 30.68
C LEU A 156 -4.82 -8.18 29.51
N LEU A 157 -5.04 -9.46 29.24
CA LEU A 157 -6.00 -9.95 28.26
C LEU A 157 -7.15 -10.62 29.02
N LEU A 158 -8.37 -10.16 28.78
CA LEU A 158 -9.59 -10.76 29.30
C LEU A 158 -10.43 -11.27 28.14
N SER A 159 -11.13 -12.39 28.33
CA SER A 159 -12.06 -12.90 27.33
C SER A 159 -13.26 -13.60 27.95
N ARG A 160 -14.48 -13.39 27.43
CA ARG A 160 -15.66 -14.20 27.79
C ARG A 160 -15.56 -15.63 27.28
N LEU A 161 -14.84 -15.80 26.17
CA LEU A 161 -14.61 -17.06 25.51
C LEU A 161 -13.37 -17.73 26.08
N GLN A 162 -13.38 -19.06 26.15
CA GLN A 162 -12.21 -19.84 26.58
C GLN A 162 -11.04 -19.61 25.63
N PHE A 163 -9.85 -19.39 26.19
CA PHE A 163 -8.62 -19.20 25.41
C PHE A 163 -7.40 -19.78 26.11
N THR A 164 -6.39 -20.08 25.32
CA THR A 164 -5.02 -20.31 25.81
C THR A 164 -4.15 -19.14 25.38
N ALA A 165 -3.03 -18.91 26.05
CA ALA A 165 -2.12 -17.84 25.65
C ALA A 165 -0.66 -18.25 25.69
N VAL A 166 0.13 -17.53 24.90
CA VAL A 166 1.59 -17.48 24.99
C VAL A 166 2.05 -16.06 25.28
N GLU A 167 3.23 -15.91 25.87
CA GLU A 167 3.88 -14.61 26.05
C GLU A 167 5.23 -14.57 25.33
N TYR A 168 5.61 -13.40 24.82
CA TYR A 168 6.98 -13.13 24.42
C TYR A 168 7.47 -11.81 25.02
N ARG A 169 8.66 -11.85 25.61
CA ARG A 169 9.26 -10.72 26.34
C ARG A 169 10.36 -10.08 25.50
N TYR A 170 10.09 -8.91 24.94
CA TYR A 170 11.07 -8.12 24.19
C TYR A 170 12.14 -7.50 25.08
N SER A 171 11.76 -7.16 26.32
CA SER A 171 12.63 -6.61 27.36
C SER A 171 11.95 -6.79 28.72
N PRO A 172 12.60 -6.52 29.87
CA PRO A 172 11.97 -6.66 31.19
C PRO A 172 10.60 -5.97 31.31
N ARG A 173 10.41 -4.82 30.63
CA ARG A 173 9.17 -4.02 30.70
C ARG A 173 8.26 -4.12 29.47
N LYS A 174 8.70 -4.72 28.37
CA LYS A 174 7.92 -4.77 27.11
C LYS A 174 7.73 -6.22 26.68
N ARG A 175 6.48 -6.62 26.52
CA ARG A 175 6.07 -7.98 26.16
C ARG A 175 4.84 -7.94 25.24
N VAL A 176 4.47 -9.09 24.69
CA VAL A 176 3.22 -9.34 23.99
C VAL A 176 2.55 -10.56 24.61
N ILE A 177 1.21 -10.53 24.74
CA ILE A 177 0.38 -11.68 25.10
C ILE A 177 -0.46 -12.04 23.88
N ILE A 178 -0.39 -13.30 23.44
CA ILE A 178 -1.15 -13.78 22.28
C ILE A 178 -2.13 -14.82 22.79
N GLY A 179 -3.41 -14.48 22.76
CA GLY A 179 -4.50 -15.42 23.02
C GLY A 179 -4.85 -16.22 21.78
N LYS A 180 -5.30 -17.46 21.97
CA LYS A 180 -5.77 -18.39 20.96
C LYS A 180 -7.16 -18.90 21.32
N TRP A 181 -8.09 -18.83 20.37
CA TRP A 181 -9.46 -19.33 20.44
C TRP A 181 -9.75 -20.32 19.32
N LEU A 182 -10.81 -21.10 19.49
CA LEU A 182 -11.41 -21.91 18.43
C LEU A 182 -12.83 -21.37 18.16
N LEU A 183 -12.99 -20.65 17.05
CA LEU A 183 -14.23 -19.99 16.64
C LEU A 183 -14.72 -20.57 15.32
N ASN A 184 -15.99 -21.01 15.25
CA ASN A 184 -16.58 -21.63 14.06
C ASN A 184 -15.72 -22.78 13.49
N GLY A 185 -15.08 -23.58 14.35
CA GLY A 185 -14.19 -24.67 13.96
C GLY A 185 -12.81 -24.24 13.46
N LYS A 186 -12.50 -22.94 13.41
CA LYS A 186 -11.22 -22.37 12.96
C LYS A 186 -10.49 -21.65 14.10
N THR A 187 -9.16 -21.60 14.01
CA THR A 187 -8.36 -20.91 15.03
C THR A 187 -8.42 -19.40 14.81
N PHE A 188 -8.54 -18.64 15.90
CA PHE A 188 -8.44 -17.18 15.92
C PHE A 188 -7.41 -16.75 16.97
N HIS A 189 -6.57 -15.77 16.66
CA HIS A 189 -5.53 -15.24 17.55
C HIS A 189 -5.74 -13.75 17.81
N ALA A 190 -5.49 -13.32 19.04
CA ALA A 190 -5.47 -11.90 19.41
C ALA A 190 -4.19 -11.58 20.18
N ALA A 191 -3.34 -10.72 19.60
CA ALA A 191 -2.09 -10.28 20.18
C ALA A 191 -2.25 -8.90 20.84
N ALA A 192 -2.26 -8.87 22.17
CA ALA A 192 -2.25 -7.65 22.96
C ALA A 192 -0.84 -7.05 23.01
N VAL A 193 -0.67 -5.83 22.51
CA VAL A 193 0.63 -5.17 22.42
C VAL A 193 0.69 -3.86 23.21
N HIS A 194 1.88 -3.56 23.74
CA HIS A 194 2.26 -2.22 24.19
C HIS A 194 3.72 -2.00 23.77
N PHE A 195 3.93 -1.42 22.60
CA PHE A 195 5.27 -1.28 22.02
C PHE A 195 6.09 -0.16 22.67
N THR A 196 7.36 -0.04 22.28
CA THR A 196 8.29 0.92 22.88
C THR A 196 7.89 2.36 22.60
N SER A 197 7.70 3.14 23.67
CA SER A 197 7.40 4.58 23.66
C SER A 197 8.58 5.45 23.20
N ASP A 198 8.31 6.69 22.79
CA ASP A 198 9.30 7.65 22.27
C ASP A 198 10.21 8.31 23.33
N TYR A 199 10.29 7.75 24.54
CA TYR A 199 11.18 8.21 25.60
C TYR A 199 12.66 7.82 25.38
N LYS A 200 12.98 6.91 24.43
CA LYS A 200 14.34 6.45 24.13
C LYS A 200 14.79 6.86 22.72
N LYS A 201 16.09 7.12 22.54
CA LYS A 201 16.70 7.20 21.20
C LYS A 201 16.48 5.85 20.47
N ASP A 202 16.20 5.89 19.16
CA ASP A 202 15.90 4.72 18.30
C ASP A 202 14.58 3.95 18.57
N SER A 203 13.60 4.54 19.27
CA SER A 203 12.29 3.92 19.58
C SER A 203 11.61 3.29 18.35
N GLN A 204 11.64 3.97 17.20
CA GLN A 204 11.08 3.49 15.93
C GLN A 204 11.67 2.15 15.48
N LYS A 205 13.01 2.01 15.49
CA LYS A 205 13.68 0.75 15.11
C LYS A 205 13.34 -0.37 16.08
N THR A 206 13.22 -0.06 17.37
CA THR A 206 12.78 -1.04 18.37
C THR A 206 11.36 -1.51 18.10
N ARG A 207 10.40 -0.61 17.86
CA ARG A 207 9.03 -0.98 17.52
C ARG A 207 8.94 -1.86 16.28
N ALA A 208 9.67 -1.51 15.22
CA ALA A 208 9.71 -2.31 13.99
C ALA A 208 10.20 -3.74 14.26
N LYS A 209 11.25 -3.91 15.07
CA LYS A 209 11.72 -5.25 15.50
C LYS A 209 10.69 -5.99 16.34
N GLN A 210 10.01 -5.30 17.26
CA GLN A 210 8.97 -5.91 18.10
C GLN A 210 7.82 -6.45 17.25
N LEU A 211 7.36 -5.66 16.29
CA LEU A 211 6.31 -6.05 15.35
C LEU A 211 6.75 -7.18 14.41
N ALA A 212 7.98 -7.14 13.88
CA ALA A 212 8.50 -8.18 13.01
C ALA A 212 8.51 -9.55 13.69
N ILE A 213 9.01 -9.64 14.93
CA ILE A 213 9.02 -10.89 15.72
C ILE A 213 7.60 -11.43 15.94
N LEU A 214 6.64 -10.54 16.23
CA LEU A 214 5.24 -10.92 16.44
C LEU A 214 4.62 -11.47 15.14
N VAL A 215 4.82 -10.75 14.03
CA VAL A 215 4.26 -11.14 12.73
C VAL A 215 4.87 -12.46 12.26
N GLU A 216 6.19 -12.64 12.39
CA GLU A 216 6.88 -13.89 12.09
C GLU A 216 6.27 -15.07 12.87
N TYR A 217 6.01 -14.90 14.16
CA TYR A 217 5.35 -15.93 14.96
C TYR A 217 3.92 -16.19 14.48
N LEU A 218 3.09 -15.16 14.29
CA LEU A 218 1.70 -15.32 13.85
C LEU A 218 1.60 -15.96 12.45
N GLN A 219 2.59 -15.79 11.58
CA GLN A 219 2.66 -16.50 10.28
C GLN A 219 2.83 -18.01 10.41
N THR A 220 3.43 -18.48 11.51
CA THR A 220 3.54 -19.93 11.80
C THR A 220 2.25 -20.54 12.36
N GLN A 221 1.28 -19.70 12.74
CA GLN A 221 0.04 -20.14 13.36
C GLN A 221 -1.08 -20.24 12.31
N PRO A 222 -1.95 -21.27 12.40
CA PRO A 222 -3.11 -21.38 11.51
C PRO A 222 -4.20 -20.39 11.91
N GLY A 223 -5.02 -20.00 10.93
CA GLY A 223 -6.23 -19.22 11.13
C GLY A 223 -6.03 -17.70 11.11
N ASP A 224 -7.01 -17.00 11.66
CA ASP A 224 -7.10 -15.54 11.61
C ASP A 224 -6.39 -14.91 12.80
N ALA A 225 -5.88 -13.69 12.64
CA ALA A 225 -5.14 -12.99 13.68
C ALA A 225 -5.49 -11.50 13.74
N VAL A 226 -5.69 -10.98 14.95
CA VAL A 226 -5.76 -9.55 15.23
C VAL A 226 -4.59 -9.14 16.11
N ILE A 227 -3.92 -8.04 15.76
CA ILE A 227 -2.95 -7.38 16.65
C ILE A 227 -3.63 -6.11 17.15
N VAL A 228 -3.71 -5.95 18.47
CA VAL A 228 -4.49 -4.90 19.10
C VAL A 228 -3.74 -4.32 20.31
N GLY A 229 -3.75 -3.00 20.45
CA GLY A 229 -3.13 -2.32 21.59
C GLY A 229 -2.43 -1.03 21.23
N ASP A 230 -1.58 -0.57 22.13
CA ASP A 230 -0.81 0.65 21.99
C ASP A 230 0.48 0.38 21.18
N PHE A 231 0.48 0.81 19.92
CA PHE A 231 1.61 0.70 19.03
C PHE A 231 2.66 1.78 19.29
N ASN A 232 2.34 2.85 20.05
CA ASN A 232 3.20 4.02 20.25
C ASN A 232 3.70 4.62 18.91
N ALA A 233 2.86 4.58 17.86
CA ALA A 233 3.24 5.00 16.52
C ALA A 233 2.26 6.04 15.96
N VAL A 234 2.74 7.29 15.84
CA VAL A 234 1.94 8.47 15.44
C VAL A 234 1.57 8.47 13.94
N GLU A 235 2.31 7.74 13.11
CA GLU A 235 2.13 7.64 11.65
C GLU A 235 1.89 6.19 11.20
N ASN A 236 1.73 5.96 9.90
CA ASN A 236 1.70 4.63 9.26
C ASN A 236 3.05 3.86 9.37
N GLN A 237 3.87 4.12 10.39
CA GLN A 237 5.15 3.48 10.66
C GLN A 237 5.10 1.94 10.70
N PRO A 238 4.07 1.27 11.27
CA PRO A 238 3.98 -0.19 11.19
C PRO A 238 3.46 -0.71 9.83
N ALA A 239 3.02 0.17 8.92
CA ALA A 239 2.24 -0.22 7.75
C ALA A 239 3.02 -1.10 6.77
N GLU A 240 4.34 -0.95 6.62
CA GLU A 240 5.10 -1.78 5.69
C GLU A 240 5.08 -3.26 6.09
N ILE A 241 5.44 -3.57 7.34
CA ILE A 241 5.43 -4.94 7.87
C ILE A 241 4.00 -5.50 7.85
N LEU A 242 2.99 -4.70 8.23
CA LEU A 242 1.60 -5.15 8.26
C LEU A 242 1.07 -5.45 6.85
N THR A 243 1.26 -4.55 5.89
CA THR A 243 0.79 -4.71 4.51
C THR A 243 1.50 -5.87 3.80
N GLN A 244 2.81 -6.02 3.96
CA GLN A 244 3.56 -7.17 3.41
C GLN A 244 3.04 -8.52 3.91
N ASN A 245 2.38 -8.54 5.08
CA ASN A 245 1.90 -9.74 5.73
C ASN A 245 0.35 -9.83 5.75
N ASN A 246 -0.32 -9.10 4.84
CA ASN A 246 -1.78 -9.11 4.64
C ASN A 246 -2.62 -8.70 5.86
N TYR A 247 -2.08 -7.83 6.73
CA TYR A 247 -2.86 -7.18 7.77
C TYR A 247 -3.51 -5.90 7.23
N ILE A 248 -4.78 -5.71 7.55
CA ILE A 248 -5.55 -4.48 7.30
C ILE A 248 -5.71 -3.68 8.59
N ASP A 249 -5.54 -2.36 8.54
CA ASP A 249 -5.87 -1.47 9.66
C ASP A 249 -7.38 -1.25 9.69
N VAL A 250 -8.04 -1.72 10.75
CA VAL A 250 -9.50 -1.74 10.87
C VAL A 250 -10.06 -0.32 10.89
N TRP A 251 -9.41 0.61 11.58
CA TRP A 251 -9.82 2.02 11.61
C TRP A 251 -9.72 2.63 10.22
N GLN A 252 -8.57 2.50 9.58
CA GLN A 252 -8.35 3.11 8.27
C GLN A 252 -9.27 2.50 7.18
N LYS A 253 -9.65 1.22 7.30
CA LYS A 253 -10.60 0.58 6.36
C LYS A 253 -12.02 1.13 6.53
N LEU A 254 -12.48 1.34 7.76
CA LEU A 254 -13.86 1.76 8.03
C LEU A 254 -14.04 3.29 7.98
N HIS A 255 -13.00 4.05 8.36
CA HIS A 255 -13.02 5.51 8.44
C HIS A 255 -11.81 6.13 7.70
N PRO A 256 -11.76 6.06 6.36
CA PRO A 256 -10.58 6.47 5.58
C PRO A 256 -10.24 7.96 5.70
N GLU A 257 -11.23 8.81 6.00
CA GLU A 257 -11.08 10.26 6.14
C GLU A 257 -10.95 10.72 7.60
N ASP A 258 -11.13 9.83 8.58
CA ASP A 258 -11.02 10.16 10.00
C ASP A 258 -9.66 9.69 10.56
N PRO A 259 -8.79 10.59 11.05
CA PRO A 259 -7.51 10.21 11.62
C PRO A 259 -7.62 9.32 12.86
N GLY A 260 -8.75 9.38 13.60
CA GLY A 260 -9.03 8.52 14.74
C GLY A 260 -8.05 8.68 15.90
N TYR A 261 -7.76 9.92 16.31
CA TYR A 261 -6.77 10.18 17.36
C TYR A 261 -7.14 9.49 18.68
N THR A 262 -6.37 8.48 19.07
CA THR A 262 -6.50 7.79 20.36
C THR A 262 -5.68 8.46 21.45
N PHE A 263 -4.73 9.32 21.08
CA PHE A 263 -3.99 10.19 21.99
C PHE A 263 -4.09 11.62 21.49
N ASN A 264 -4.77 12.50 22.24
CA ASN A 264 -5.09 13.85 21.78
C ASN A 264 -4.79 14.91 22.86
N PRO A 265 -3.57 15.49 22.85
CA PRO A 265 -3.18 16.58 23.75
C PRO A 265 -4.02 17.86 23.65
N GLU A 266 -4.70 18.10 22.53
CA GLU A 266 -5.52 19.31 22.35
C GLU A 266 -6.82 19.25 23.17
N THR A 267 -7.37 18.06 23.35
CA THR A 267 -8.67 17.86 24.00
C THR A 267 -8.59 17.09 25.32
N ASN A 268 -7.54 16.33 25.56
CA ASN A 268 -7.33 15.58 26.80
C ASN A 268 -6.16 16.18 27.62
N PRO A 269 -6.43 16.84 28.76
CA PRO A 269 -5.38 17.42 29.60
C PRO A 269 -4.37 16.42 30.16
N LEU A 270 -4.76 15.15 30.37
CA LEU A 270 -3.81 14.11 30.76
C LEU A 270 -2.87 13.77 29.60
N ALA A 271 -3.37 13.71 28.36
CA ALA A 271 -2.54 13.56 27.17
C ALA A 271 -1.60 14.76 26.98
N ALA A 272 -2.07 15.98 27.25
CA ALA A 272 -1.23 17.17 27.21
C ALA A 272 -0.07 17.10 28.21
N LEU A 273 -0.32 16.57 29.42
CA LEU A 273 0.69 16.38 30.45
C LEU A 273 1.71 15.30 30.07
N MET A 274 1.26 14.22 29.43
CA MET A 274 2.10 13.07 29.06
C MET A 274 2.82 13.24 27.72
N SER A 275 2.40 14.22 26.89
CA SER A 275 2.96 14.44 25.57
C SER A 275 4.30 15.18 25.61
N ARG A 276 5.26 14.70 24.80
CA ARG A 276 6.55 15.39 24.59
C ARG A 276 6.51 16.43 23.48
N THR A 277 5.59 16.27 22.54
CA THR A 277 5.52 17.06 21.29
C THR A 277 4.29 17.93 21.22
N GLY A 278 3.27 17.67 22.05
CA GLY A 278 1.95 18.28 21.97
C GLY A 278 1.11 17.81 20.77
N LEU A 279 1.60 16.86 19.97
CA LEU A 279 0.91 16.40 18.76
C LEU A 279 -0.08 15.27 19.05
N SER A 280 -1.24 15.33 18.40
CA SER A 280 -2.24 14.27 18.40
C SER A 280 -1.81 13.08 17.52
N GLY A 281 -2.20 11.87 17.91
CA GLY A 281 -1.78 10.64 17.23
C GLY A 281 -2.74 9.49 17.43
N ARG A 282 -2.77 8.57 16.45
CA ARG A 282 -3.46 7.27 16.57
C ARG A 282 -2.44 6.20 16.98
N LEU A 283 -2.15 6.20 18.29
CA LEU A 283 -1.16 5.30 18.90
C LEU A 283 -1.74 3.90 19.09
N ASP A 284 -3.02 3.80 19.41
CA ASP A 284 -3.73 2.55 19.62
C ASP A 284 -4.34 2.08 18.31
N ARG A 285 -4.13 0.81 17.98
CA ARG A 285 -4.52 0.24 16.69
C ARG A 285 -5.12 -1.14 16.84
N MET A 286 -5.98 -1.48 15.90
CA MET A 286 -6.45 -2.84 15.66
C MET A 286 -6.19 -3.18 14.21
N VAL A 287 -5.37 -4.20 13.97
CA VAL A 287 -5.01 -4.66 12.62
C VAL A 287 -5.36 -6.13 12.48
N LEU A 288 -6.09 -6.46 11.43
CA LEU A 288 -6.69 -7.78 11.20
C LEU A 288 -6.04 -8.46 9.99
N LYS A 289 -5.64 -9.71 10.15
CA LYS A 289 -5.33 -10.64 9.06
C LYS A 289 -6.38 -11.74 9.08
N SER A 290 -7.20 -11.79 8.03
CA SER A 290 -8.18 -12.86 7.84
C SER A 290 -7.80 -13.67 6.60
N CYS A 291 -7.38 -14.92 6.79
CA CYS A 291 -6.80 -15.76 5.74
C CYS A 291 -7.85 -16.18 4.70
N ASP A 292 -9.08 -16.49 5.15
CA ASP A 292 -10.22 -16.87 4.31
C ASP A 292 -11.32 -15.80 4.27
N ARG A 293 -11.04 -14.60 4.79
CA ARG A 293 -12.05 -13.54 5.03
C ARG A 293 -13.19 -14.00 5.94
N ASP A 294 -12.91 -14.95 6.82
CA ASP A 294 -13.86 -15.47 7.79
C ASP A 294 -14.34 -14.41 8.77
N TRP A 295 -13.54 -13.37 9.02
CA TRP A 295 -13.89 -12.24 9.86
C TRP A 295 -13.73 -10.94 9.10
N LEU A 296 -14.80 -10.16 9.05
CA LEU A 296 -14.87 -8.87 8.37
C LEU A 296 -15.13 -7.75 9.38
N PRO A 297 -14.38 -6.64 9.31
CA PRO A 297 -14.64 -5.50 10.18
C PRO A 297 -15.93 -4.79 9.76
N GLN A 298 -16.80 -4.51 10.73
CA GLN A 298 -18.06 -3.78 10.49
C GLN A 298 -18.09 -2.41 11.16
N LYS A 299 -17.59 -2.34 12.39
CA LYS A 299 -17.62 -1.13 13.19
C LYS A 299 -16.31 -0.99 13.96
N ILE A 300 -15.85 0.23 14.11
CA ILE A 300 -14.83 0.60 15.08
C ILE A 300 -15.11 2.01 15.61
N GLU A 301 -14.99 2.21 16.91
CA GLU A 301 -15.26 3.49 17.56
C GLU A 301 -14.32 3.75 18.75
N LEU A 302 -14.23 5.01 19.16
CA LEU A 302 -13.50 5.41 20.37
C LEU A 302 -14.44 5.40 21.57
N PHE A 303 -13.91 5.05 22.75
CA PHE A 303 -14.60 5.18 24.02
C PHE A 303 -13.70 5.79 25.10
N GLY A 304 -14.30 6.24 26.20
CA GLY A 304 -13.56 6.95 27.26
C GLY A 304 -13.13 8.37 26.85
N CYS A 305 -13.79 8.97 25.85
CA CYS A 305 -13.45 10.28 25.28
C CYS A 305 -13.96 11.48 26.08
N ASN A 306 -14.61 11.26 27.21
CA ASN A 306 -15.21 12.31 28.03
C ASN A 306 -14.47 12.43 29.38
N PRO A 307 -14.33 13.66 29.91
CA PRO A 307 -13.78 13.85 31.25
C PRO A 307 -14.74 13.30 32.31
N LEU A 308 -14.17 12.97 33.47
CA LEU A 308 -14.93 12.52 34.63
C LEU A 308 -15.83 13.65 35.15
N PRO A 309 -17.06 13.34 35.59
CA PRO A 309 -17.94 14.32 36.24
C PRO A 309 -17.26 14.96 37.45
N ASN A 310 -17.54 16.25 37.71
CA ASN A 310 -17.03 17.00 38.86
C ASN A 310 -15.49 17.15 38.92
N THR A 311 -14.81 17.14 37.77
CA THR A 311 -13.34 17.32 37.69
C THR A 311 -12.92 18.56 36.89
N ASP A 312 -13.84 19.51 36.66
CA ASP A 312 -13.63 20.70 35.82
C ASP A 312 -13.12 20.39 34.40
N GLY A 313 -13.41 19.20 33.88
CA GLY A 313 -12.91 18.75 32.58
C GLY A 313 -11.43 18.36 32.56
N LYS A 314 -10.77 18.26 33.73
CA LYS A 314 -9.32 18.05 33.83
C LYS A 314 -8.90 16.58 33.85
N ILE A 315 -9.77 15.69 34.32
CA ILE A 315 -9.43 14.29 34.53
C ILE A 315 -10.24 13.43 33.57
N TYR A 316 -9.53 12.66 32.75
CA TYR A 316 -10.09 11.66 31.84
C TYR A 316 -9.85 10.26 32.41
N PRO A 317 -10.56 9.21 31.90
CA PRO A 317 -10.29 7.84 32.31
C PRO A 317 -8.82 7.43 32.07
N SER A 318 -8.23 7.91 30.98
CA SER A 318 -6.82 7.76 30.62
C SER A 318 -6.35 8.96 29.80
N ASP A 319 -5.04 9.10 29.57
CA ASP A 319 -4.47 9.98 28.55
C ASP A 319 -4.69 9.44 27.13
N HIS A 320 -4.99 8.15 27.00
CA HIS A 320 -5.49 7.53 25.77
C HIS A 320 -7.03 7.46 25.76
N PHE A 321 -7.60 7.30 24.57
CA PHE A 321 -8.97 6.86 24.34
C PHE A 321 -8.95 5.39 23.93
N GLY A 322 -9.91 4.62 24.44
CA GLY A 322 -10.04 3.21 24.10
C GLY A 322 -10.59 3.02 22.69
N ILE A 323 -10.26 1.89 22.06
CA ILE A 323 -10.81 1.48 20.76
C ILE A 323 -11.71 0.25 20.95
N LEU A 324 -12.88 0.25 20.31
CA LEU A 324 -13.83 -0.85 20.32
C LEU A 324 -14.17 -1.22 18.89
N ALA A 325 -13.91 -2.46 18.47
CA ALA A 325 -14.25 -2.93 17.14
C ALA A 325 -15.21 -4.12 17.18
N GLN A 326 -16.06 -4.19 16.17
CA GLN A 326 -16.95 -5.31 15.91
C GLN A 326 -16.52 -5.98 14.59
N LEU A 327 -16.21 -7.26 14.68
CA LEU A 327 -16.00 -8.14 13.53
C LEU A 327 -17.23 -9.04 13.36
N GLU A 328 -17.60 -9.33 12.11
CA GLU A 328 -18.65 -10.28 11.77
C GLU A 328 -18.07 -11.44 10.98
N SER A 329 -18.62 -12.64 11.21
CA SER A 329 -18.17 -13.81 10.47
C SER A 329 -18.65 -13.77 9.01
N ALA A 330 -17.93 -14.38 8.06
CA ALA A 330 -18.42 -14.51 6.68
C ALA A 330 -19.78 -15.23 6.62
N GLU A 331 -19.99 -16.22 7.50
CA GLU A 331 -21.26 -16.95 7.66
C GLU A 331 -22.42 -16.01 8.04
N PHE A 332 -22.16 -14.86 8.69
CA PHE A 332 -23.18 -13.87 8.97
C PHE A 332 -23.91 -13.41 7.71
N LEU A 333 -23.21 -13.23 6.58
CA LEU A 333 -23.87 -12.83 5.33
C LEU A 333 -24.88 -13.86 4.84
N GLN A 334 -24.72 -15.14 5.19
CA GLN A 334 -25.67 -16.21 4.85
C GLN A 334 -26.96 -16.13 5.66
N THR A 335 -26.96 -15.43 6.79
CA THR A 335 -28.15 -15.20 7.63
C THR A 335 -29.02 -14.03 7.13
N ILE A 336 -28.47 -13.17 6.27
CA ILE A 336 -29.16 -11.99 5.75
C ILE A 336 -30.19 -12.41 4.69
N SER A 337 -31.45 -12.01 4.91
CA SER A 337 -32.54 -12.28 3.99
C SER A 337 -32.34 -11.59 2.63
N PRO A 338 -32.54 -12.30 1.50
CA PRO A 338 -32.42 -11.69 0.18
C PRO A 338 -33.50 -10.65 -0.13
N VAL A 339 -33.18 -9.69 -0.99
CA VAL A 339 -34.08 -8.64 -1.46
C VAL A 339 -34.21 -8.62 -2.98
N TYR A 340 -35.44 -8.49 -3.49
CA TYR A 340 -35.75 -8.51 -4.93
C TYR A 340 -35.51 -7.17 -5.65
N ARG A 341 -34.53 -6.43 -5.15
CA ARG A 341 -34.00 -5.20 -5.76
C ARG A 341 -32.52 -5.33 -6.10
N THR A 342 -31.92 -6.48 -5.81
CA THR A 342 -30.51 -6.77 -6.08
C THR A 342 -30.37 -8.11 -6.80
N ALA A 343 -29.31 -8.21 -7.59
CA ALA A 343 -28.93 -9.42 -8.30
C ALA A 343 -27.43 -9.50 -8.51
N VAL A 344 -26.95 -10.72 -8.72
CA VAL A 344 -25.64 -11.03 -9.30
C VAL A 344 -25.89 -11.49 -10.72
N ALA A 345 -25.31 -10.82 -11.71
CA ALA A 345 -25.65 -11.05 -13.11
C ALA A 345 -24.44 -10.91 -14.06
N ILE A 346 -24.52 -11.57 -15.21
CA ILE A 346 -23.63 -11.30 -16.35
C ILE A 346 -24.26 -10.21 -17.19
N ILE A 347 -23.49 -9.19 -17.53
CA ILE A 347 -23.91 -8.09 -18.40
C ILE A 347 -23.19 -8.26 -19.74
N PRO A 348 -23.92 -8.40 -20.88
CA PRO A 348 -23.28 -8.41 -22.19
C PRO A 348 -22.47 -7.12 -22.42
N PRO A 349 -21.40 -7.17 -23.22
CA PRO A 349 -20.55 -6.03 -23.46
C PRO A 349 -21.24 -4.97 -24.34
N ASP A 350 -20.74 -3.74 -24.28
CA ASP A 350 -21.39 -2.55 -24.84
C ASP A 350 -21.62 -2.62 -26.36
N GLU A 351 -20.84 -3.43 -27.09
CA GLU A 351 -21.01 -3.62 -28.53
C GLU A 351 -22.30 -4.39 -28.88
N ILE A 352 -22.77 -5.24 -27.97
CA ILE A 352 -23.92 -6.13 -28.19
C ILE A 352 -25.20 -5.56 -27.58
N LEU A 353 -25.08 -4.77 -26.52
CA LEU A 353 -26.22 -4.20 -25.79
C LEU A 353 -27.20 -3.43 -26.69
N PRO A 354 -26.79 -2.57 -27.64
CA PRO A 354 -27.72 -1.80 -28.47
C PRO A 354 -28.67 -2.69 -29.30
N ALA A 355 -28.18 -3.80 -29.86
CA ALA A 355 -28.98 -4.71 -30.67
C ALA A 355 -30.06 -5.41 -29.84
N ILE A 356 -29.70 -5.86 -28.63
CA ILE A 356 -30.64 -6.49 -27.69
C ILE A 356 -31.64 -5.44 -27.18
N GLN A 357 -31.16 -4.25 -26.84
CA GLN A 357 -31.98 -3.19 -26.28
C GLN A 357 -33.00 -2.65 -27.29
N ALA A 358 -32.68 -2.61 -28.58
CA ALA A 358 -33.63 -2.26 -29.65
C ALA A 358 -34.79 -3.27 -29.78
N ILE A 359 -34.58 -4.53 -29.42
CA ILE A 359 -35.66 -5.53 -29.31
C ILE A 359 -36.46 -5.26 -28.04
N ARG A 360 -35.78 -5.10 -26.90
CA ARG A 360 -36.42 -4.85 -25.60
C ARG A 360 -37.27 -3.58 -25.59
N GLN A 361 -36.84 -2.51 -26.25
CA GLN A 361 -37.62 -1.28 -26.36
C GLN A 361 -39.00 -1.50 -27.01
N ARG A 362 -39.12 -2.48 -27.91
CA ARG A 362 -40.39 -2.83 -28.57
C ARG A 362 -41.22 -3.86 -27.80
N CYS A 363 -40.57 -4.70 -27.00
CA CYS A 363 -41.17 -5.93 -26.47
C CYS A 363 -41.21 -6.02 -24.93
N ASP A 364 -40.48 -5.15 -24.22
CA ASP A 364 -40.37 -5.14 -22.76
C ASP A 364 -40.79 -3.77 -22.21
N ARG A 365 -41.92 -3.74 -21.51
CA ARG A 365 -42.42 -2.51 -20.86
C ARG A 365 -41.49 -1.98 -19.76
N HIS A 366 -40.53 -2.79 -19.30
CA HIS A 366 -39.56 -2.42 -18.28
C HIS A 366 -38.14 -2.26 -18.83
N PHE A 367 -37.98 -2.07 -20.15
CA PHE A 367 -36.65 -1.97 -20.79
C PHE A 367 -35.75 -0.88 -20.19
N HIS A 368 -36.33 0.22 -19.72
CA HIS A 368 -35.62 1.34 -19.08
C HIS A 368 -35.25 1.07 -17.62
N ARG A 369 -35.89 0.09 -16.98
CA ARG A 369 -35.67 -0.22 -15.57
C ARG A 369 -34.55 -1.23 -15.35
N TRP A 370 -34.33 -2.13 -16.30
CA TRP A 370 -33.29 -3.16 -16.21
C TRP A 370 -32.47 -3.15 -17.48
N MET A 371 -31.14 -3.12 -17.38
CA MET A 371 -30.26 -3.39 -18.52
C MET A 371 -30.41 -4.85 -19.00
N PRO A 372 -30.01 -5.20 -20.23
CA PRO A 372 -29.90 -6.60 -20.63
C PRO A 372 -28.92 -7.35 -19.73
N HIS A 373 -29.33 -8.49 -19.19
CA HIS A 373 -28.51 -9.26 -18.25
C HIS A 373 -28.93 -10.73 -18.22
N ILE A 374 -28.03 -11.59 -17.75
CA ILE A 374 -28.30 -12.99 -17.38
C ILE A 374 -28.15 -13.09 -15.87
N ASN A 375 -29.24 -13.39 -15.16
CA ASN A 375 -29.18 -13.54 -13.70
C ASN A 375 -28.44 -14.83 -13.32
N LEU A 376 -27.48 -14.71 -12.40
CA LEU A 376 -26.84 -15.83 -11.72
C LEU A 376 -27.49 -16.03 -10.35
N LEU A 377 -27.71 -14.94 -9.61
CA LEU A 377 -28.53 -14.89 -8.39
C LEU A 377 -29.51 -13.72 -8.50
N TYR A 378 -30.80 -13.94 -8.26
CA TYR A 378 -31.82 -12.89 -8.23
C TYR A 378 -32.59 -12.98 -6.93
N GLY A 379 -32.81 -11.84 -6.27
CA GLY A 379 -33.04 -11.86 -4.83
C GLY A 379 -31.70 -12.11 -4.15
N PHE A 380 -30.86 -11.08 -4.10
CA PHE A 380 -29.53 -11.16 -3.49
C PHE A 380 -29.47 -10.33 -2.19
N LEU A 381 -28.30 -10.13 -1.60
CA LEU A 381 -28.12 -9.33 -0.40
C LEU A 381 -28.58 -7.86 -0.59
N PRO A 382 -29.02 -7.17 0.47
CA PRO A 382 -29.19 -5.72 0.44
C PRO A 382 -27.90 -5.01 0.02
N GLU A 383 -28.02 -3.87 -0.68
CA GLU A 383 -26.88 -3.11 -1.22
C GLU A 383 -25.84 -2.72 -0.16
N ALA A 384 -26.26 -2.51 1.10
CA ALA A 384 -25.37 -2.22 2.22
C ALA A 384 -24.31 -3.32 2.49
N TYR A 385 -24.57 -4.55 2.04
CA TYR A 385 -23.67 -5.70 2.19
C TYR A 385 -22.88 -6.03 0.92
N PHE A 386 -23.02 -5.22 -0.15
CA PHE A 386 -22.28 -5.45 -1.38
C PHE A 386 -20.75 -5.40 -1.21
N PRO A 387 -20.16 -4.46 -0.44
CA PRO A 387 -18.70 -4.46 -0.24
C PRO A 387 -18.19 -5.80 0.32
N GLN A 388 -18.88 -6.35 1.33
CA GLN A 388 -18.55 -7.62 1.96
C GLN A 388 -18.76 -8.79 0.98
N ALA A 389 -19.86 -8.76 0.22
CA ALA A 389 -20.15 -9.78 -0.78
C ALA A 389 -19.10 -9.80 -1.91
N VAL A 390 -18.68 -8.63 -2.41
CA VAL A 390 -17.62 -8.49 -3.41
C VAL A 390 -16.34 -9.12 -2.91
N GLU A 391 -15.99 -8.91 -1.65
CA GLU A 391 -14.79 -9.49 -1.06
C GLU A 391 -14.83 -11.03 -1.08
N ILE A 392 -15.93 -11.65 -0.64
CA ILE A 392 -16.07 -13.11 -0.62
C ILE A 392 -16.12 -13.68 -2.05
N ILE A 393 -16.91 -13.07 -2.93
CA ILE A 393 -17.09 -13.52 -4.31
C ILE A 393 -15.77 -13.44 -5.07
N SER A 394 -15.03 -12.32 -4.96
CA SER A 394 -13.76 -12.12 -5.66
C SER A 394 -12.78 -13.26 -5.37
N GLN A 395 -12.71 -13.71 -4.11
CA GLN A 395 -11.83 -14.83 -3.73
C GLN A 395 -12.28 -16.15 -4.36
N ALA A 396 -13.57 -16.44 -4.40
CA ALA A 396 -14.09 -17.65 -5.02
C ALA A 396 -13.88 -17.66 -6.53
N LEU A 397 -14.00 -16.50 -7.19
CA LEU A 397 -13.82 -16.38 -8.64
C LEU A 397 -12.35 -16.41 -9.08
N THR A 398 -11.38 -16.32 -8.15
CA THR A 398 -9.95 -16.44 -8.52
C THR A 398 -9.60 -17.75 -9.21
N LYS A 399 -10.41 -18.80 -8.98
CA LYS A 399 -10.21 -20.16 -9.48
C LYS A 399 -10.94 -20.44 -10.80
N LEU A 400 -11.75 -19.50 -11.29
CA LEU A 400 -12.56 -19.64 -12.50
C LEU A 400 -11.97 -18.83 -13.65
N GLU A 401 -11.66 -19.51 -14.74
CA GLU A 401 -11.18 -18.87 -15.99
C GLU A 401 -12.32 -18.16 -16.70
N PRO A 402 -12.06 -17.01 -17.36
CA PRO A 402 -12.99 -16.44 -18.32
C PRO A 402 -13.46 -17.46 -19.36
N PHE A 403 -14.71 -17.35 -19.77
CA PHE A 403 -15.31 -18.29 -20.73
C PHE A 403 -16.20 -17.55 -21.72
N THR A 404 -16.59 -18.23 -22.79
CA THR A 404 -17.35 -17.60 -23.87
C THR A 404 -18.82 -17.98 -23.78
N ILE A 405 -19.74 -17.04 -24.07
CA ILE A 405 -21.16 -17.30 -24.24
C ILE A 405 -21.59 -16.95 -25.67
N THR A 406 -22.40 -17.81 -26.28
CA THR A 406 -23.15 -17.52 -27.50
C THR A 406 -24.63 -17.41 -27.20
N LEU A 407 -25.25 -16.27 -27.49
CA LEU A 407 -26.70 -16.09 -27.48
C LEU A 407 -27.28 -16.67 -28.77
N SER A 408 -27.78 -17.91 -28.74
CA SER A 408 -28.04 -18.70 -29.95
C SER A 408 -29.36 -18.37 -30.64
N ASN A 409 -30.48 -18.49 -29.93
CA ASN A 409 -31.82 -18.37 -30.48
C ASN A 409 -32.81 -17.87 -29.42
N PHE A 410 -33.98 -17.41 -29.89
CA PHE A 410 -35.10 -17.12 -29.01
C PHE A 410 -35.72 -18.42 -28.50
N GLU A 411 -36.05 -18.41 -27.22
CA GLU A 411 -36.83 -19.40 -26.51
C GLU A 411 -37.93 -18.68 -25.72
N THR A 412 -38.88 -19.44 -25.17
CA THR A 412 -40.01 -18.88 -24.42
C THR A 412 -40.27 -19.64 -23.13
N PHE A 413 -40.50 -18.91 -22.04
CA PHE A 413 -41.16 -19.45 -20.85
C PHE A 413 -42.66 -19.14 -20.92
N THR A 414 -43.50 -20.14 -20.69
CA THR A 414 -44.96 -19.97 -20.64
C THR A 414 -45.40 -19.82 -19.20
N HIS A 415 -46.13 -18.75 -18.91
CA HIS A 415 -46.79 -18.49 -17.63
C HIS A 415 -48.31 -18.58 -17.80
N SER A 416 -49.06 -18.54 -16.70
CA SER A 416 -50.53 -18.68 -16.70
C SER A 416 -51.25 -17.63 -17.57
N VAL A 417 -50.71 -16.42 -17.68
CA VAL A 417 -51.35 -15.28 -18.38
C VAL A 417 -50.45 -14.58 -19.39
N SER A 418 -49.21 -15.05 -19.58
CA SER A 418 -48.24 -14.42 -20.47
C SER A 418 -47.12 -15.39 -20.84
N SER A 419 -46.28 -15.02 -21.81
CA SER A 419 -45.05 -15.73 -22.15
C SER A 419 -43.88 -14.76 -22.17
N SER A 420 -42.79 -15.13 -21.50
CA SER A 420 -41.54 -14.36 -21.53
C SER A 420 -40.66 -14.91 -22.64
N ALA A 421 -40.24 -14.07 -23.59
CA ALA A 421 -39.26 -14.46 -24.61
C ALA A 421 -37.85 -14.08 -24.15
N TRP A 422 -36.89 -14.95 -24.44
CA TRP A 422 -35.51 -14.80 -23.98
C TRP A 422 -34.53 -15.37 -25.00
N LEU A 423 -33.29 -14.88 -24.97
CA LEU A 423 -32.17 -15.42 -25.74
C LEU A 423 -31.46 -16.50 -24.93
N LYS A 424 -31.23 -17.65 -25.55
CA LYS A 424 -30.56 -18.80 -24.93
C LYS A 424 -29.05 -18.63 -24.93
N PRO A 425 -28.40 -18.50 -23.76
CA PRO A 425 -26.95 -18.49 -23.66
C PRO A 425 -26.40 -19.93 -23.68
N ILE A 426 -25.46 -20.18 -24.57
CA ILE A 426 -24.68 -21.43 -24.63
C ILE A 426 -23.24 -21.08 -24.26
N SER A 427 -22.74 -21.63 -23.15
CA SER A 427 -21.37 -21.38 -22.72
C SER A 427 -20.37 -22.36 -23.34
N GLN A 428 -19.11 -21.92 -23.46
CA GLN A 428 -17.97 -22.76 -23.78
C GLN A 428 -16.86 -22.49 -22.75
N PRO A 429 -16.55 -23.47 -21.86
CA PRO A 429 -17.08 -24.83 -21.83
C PRO A 429 -18.58 -24.93 -21.46
N ALA A 430 -19.22 -26.03 -21.86
CA ALA A 430 -20.69 -26.21 -21.81
C ALA A 430 -21.30 -26.00 -20.41
N ASN A 431 -20.55 -26.29 -19.35
CA ASN A 431 -21.01 -26.20 -17.97
C ASN A 431 -20.58 -24.91 -17.25
N ALA A 432 -19.80 -24.03 -17.88
CA ALA A 432 -19.20 -22.87 -17.20
C ALA A 432 -20.23 -21.97 -16.50
N LEU A 433 -21.39 -21.73 -17.14
CA LEU A 433 -22.49 -20.96 -16.53
C LEU A 433 -23.07 -21.61 -15.27
N HIS A 434 -23.23 -22.94 -15.29
CA HIS A 434 -23.78 -23.68 -14.14
C HIS A 434 -22.75 -23.80 -13.02
N GLU A 435 -21.47 -23.95 -13.36
CA GLU A 435 -20.37 -23.97 -12.39
C GLU A 435 -20.23 -22.61 -11.69
N LEU A 436 -20.24 -21.52 -12.46
CA LEU A 436 -20.22 -20.15 -11.92
C LEU A 436 -21.42 -19.90 -11.00
N GLN A 437 -22.64 -20.29 -11.41
CA GLN A 437 -23.83 -20.10 -10.58
C GLN A 437 -23.79 -20.95 -9.32
N SER A 438 -23.35 -22.21 -9.39
CA SER A 438 -23.21 -23.12 -8.25
C SER A 438 -22.20 -22.59 -7.23
N ILE A 439 -21.06 -22.07 -7.68
CA ILE A 439 -20.07 -21.42 -6.80
C ILE A 439 -20.71 -20.24 -6.05
N LEU A 440 -21.45 -19.38 -6.75
CA LEU A 440 -22.11 -18.24 -6.13
C LEU A 440 -23.22 -18.65 -5.15
N GLU A 441 -24.03 -19.65 -5.47
CA GLU A 441 -25.09 -20.14 -4.58
C GLU A 441 -24.52 -20.85 -3.34
N ASN A 442 -23.39 -21.56 -3.46
CA ASN A 442 -22.72 -22.16 -2.29
C ASN A 442 -22.19 -21.10 -1.31
N LEU A 443 -21.79 -19.92 -1.81
CA LEU A 443 -21.39 -18.79 -0.95
C LEU A 443 -22.59 -18.15 -0.26
N PHE A 444 -23.74 -18.12 -0.92
CA PHE A 444 -24.98 -17.52 -0.43
C PHE A 444 -26.18 -18.48 -0.59
N PRO A 445 -26.27 -19.56 0.22
CA PRO A 445 -27.28 -20.61 0.05
C PRO A 445 -28.73 -20.13 0.17
N GLN A 446 -28.94 -18.99 0.83
CA GLN A 446 -30.24 -18.35 0.94
C GLN A 446 -30.68 -17.63 -0.34
N CYS A 447 -29.77 -17.37 -1.30
CA CYS A 447 -30.03 -16.70 -2.57
C CYS A 447 -30.33 -17.70 -3.71
N ASN A 448 -31.16 -18.71 -3.45
CA ASN A 448 -31.35 -19.89 -4.31
C ASN A 448 -32.55 -19.83 -5.27
N GLU A 449 -33.16 -18.65 -5.49
CA GLU A 449 -34.38 -18.54 -6.32
C GLU A 449 -34.15 -19.12 -7.72
N GLN A 450 -32.98 -18.86 -8.32
CA GLN A 450 -32.68 -19.32 -9.68
C GLN A 450 -32.69 -20.84 -9.82
N SER A 451 -32.27 -21.57 -8.77
CA SER A 451 -32.25 -23.03 -8.74
C SER A 451 -33.62 -23.62 -8.38
N ASN A 452 -34.41 -22.95 -7.54
CA ASN A 452 -35.68 -23.48 -7.04
C ASN A 452 -36.92 -23.08 -7.86
N LYS A 453 -36.79 -22.16 -8.82
CA LYS A 453 -37.92 -21.65 -9.61
C LYS A 453 -38.52 -22.68 -10.57
N SER A 454 -37.77 -23.73 -10.93
CA SER A 454 -38.23 -24.78 -11.83
C SER A 454 -37.66 -26.14 -11.44
N SER A 455 -38.37 -27.21 -11.82
CA SER A 455 -37.88 -28.59 -11.63
C SER A 455 -36.62 -28.90 -12.45
N HIS A 456 -36.23 -28.03 -13.38
CA HIS A 456 -35.04 -28.17 -14.22
C HIS A 456 -33.81 -27.47 -13.62
N GLY A 457 -33.93 -26.90 -12.42
CA GLY A 457 -32.87 -26.13 -11.77
C GLY A 457 -32.62 -24.78 -12.43
N PHE A 458 -31.39 -24.29 -12.27
CA PHE A 458 -30.92 -23.05 -12.89
C PHE A 458 -30.99 -23.15 -14.42
N THR A 459 -31.80 -22.30 -15.04
CA THR A 459 -31.87 -22.16 -16.50
C THR A 459 -31.36 -20.78 -16.88
N PRO A 460 -30.12 -20.64 -17.39
CA PRO A 460 -29.58 -19.32 -17.75
C PRO A 460 -30.34 -18.76 -18.95
N HIS A 461 -30.72 -17.49 -18.89
CA HIS A 461 -31.51 -16.83 -19.94
C HIS A 461 -31.31 -15.30 -19.91
N LEU A 462 -31.40 -14.66 -21.08
CA LEU A 462 -31.47 -13.20 -21.20
C LEU A 462 -32.85 -12.80 -21.70
N THR A 463 -33.68 -12.19 -20.85
CA THR A 463 -35.06 -11.82 -21.21
C THR A 463 -35.08 -10.64 -22.18
N VAL A 464 -35.83 -10.79 -23.29
CA VAL A 464 -35.99 -9.73 -24.31
C VAL A 464 -37.39 -9.12 -24.36
N GLY A 465 -38.39 -9.74 -23.74
CA GLY A 465 -39.73 -9.17 -23.67
C GLY A 465 -40.80 -10.09 -23.11
N LYS A 466 -42.00 -9.53 -22.90
CA LYS A 466 -43.20 -10.26 -22.47
C LYS A 466 -44.28 -10.16 -23.53
N PHE A 467 -44.88 -11.30 -23.85
CA PHE A 467 -45.88 -11.48 -24.89
C PHE A 467 -47.13 -12.15 -24.31
N PRO A 468 -48.31 -12.02 -24.96
CA PRO A 468 -49.51 -12.73 -24.51
C PRO A 468 -49.36 -14.26 -24.60
N THR A 469 -48.72 -14.76 -25.66
CA THR A 469 -48.52 -16.20 -25.91
C THR A 469 -47.14 -16.46 -26.52
N SER A 470 -46.65 -17.70 -26.42
CA SER A 470 -45.40 -18.13 -27.05
C SER A 470 -45.46 -18.05 -28.58
N GLN A 471 -46.63 -18.27 -29.18
CA GLN A 471 -46.84 -18.11 -30.62
C GLN A 471 -46.68 -16.65 -31.06
N ALA A 472 -47.22 -15.70 -30.29
CA ALA A 472 -47.06 -14.27 -30.57
C ALA A 472 -45.58 -13.84 -30.50
N ALA A 473 -44.83 -14.34 -29.52
CA ALA A 473 -43.39 -14.12 -29.44
C ALA A 473 -42.66 -14.62 -30.70
N LYS A 474 -42.94 -15.86 -31.14
CA LYS A 474 -42.31 -16.45 -32.33
C LYS A 474 -42.63 -15.71 -33.62
N THR A 475 -43.85 -15.20 -33.78
CA THR A 475 -44.25 -14.43 -34.97
C THR A 475 -43.60 -13.04 -35.00
N GLN A 476 -43.42 -12.40 -33.84
CA GLN A 476 -42.85 -11.05 -33.75
C GLN A 476 -41.31 -11.04 -33.73
N LEU A 477 -40.68 -12.12 -33.27
CA LEU A 477 -39.23 -12.29 -33.14
C LEU A 477 -38.70 -13.32 -34.15
N THR A 478 -38.61 -12.95 -35.44
CA THR A 478 -38.28 -13.89 -36.52
C THR A 478 -36.82 -13.87 -36.99
N GLN A 479 -36.05 -12.83 -36.68
CA GLN A 479 -34.64 -12.72 -37.09
C GLN A 479 -33.74 -12.46 -35.88
N TRP A 480 -32.86 -13.42 -35.59
CA TRP A 480 -31.74 -13.28 -34.67
C TRP A 480 -30.53 -13.98 -35.26
N HIS A 481 -29.41 -13.29 -35.26
CA HIS A 481 -28.12 -13.87 -35.63
C HIS A 481 -27.39 -14.20 -34.33
N PRO A 482 -26.87 -15.42 -34.14
CA PRO A 482 -26.14 -15.77 -32.94
C PRO A 482 -25.01 -14.77 -32.66
N VAL A 483 -24.93 -14.29 -31.42
CA VAL A 483 -23.89 -13.35 -30.99
C VAL A 483 -23.07 -13.96 -29.88
N THR A 484 -21.75 -13.90 -30.03
CA THR A 484 -20.78 -14.51 -29.12
C THR A 484 -19.95 -13.44 -28.42
N PHE A 485 -19.74 -13.58 -27.11
CA PHE A 485 -18.88 -12.70 -26.32
C PHE A 485 -18.20 -13.42 -25.16
N ALA A 486 -17.10 -12.84 -24.68
CA ALA A 486 -16.38 -13.32 -23.51
C ALA A 486 -17.06 -12.84 -22.21
N VAL A 487 -17.10 -13.72 -21.22
CA VAL A 487 -17.46 -13.43 -19.84
C VAL A 487 -16.19 -13.38 -19.01
N ASP A 488 -15.67 -12.16 -18.85
CA ASP A 488 -14.50 -11.85 -18.03
C ASP A 488 -14.87 -11.38 -16.62
N SER A 489 -16.15 -11.09 -16.37
CA SER A 489 -16.62 -10.52 -15.12
C SER A 489 -18.11 -10.76 -14.87
N ILE A 490 -18.50 -10.68 -13.60
CA ILE A 490 -19.90 -10.60 -13.17
C ILE A 490 -20.17 -9.24 -12.52
N ALA A 491 -21.44 -8.85 -12.45
CA ALA A 491 -21.87 -7.59 -11.87
C ALA A 491 -22.79 -7.82 -10.66
N LEU A 492 -22.58 -7.05 -9.59
CA LEU A 492 -23.59 -6.83 -8.56
C LEU A 492 -24.40 -5.61 -8.97
N ILE A 493 -25.68 -5.83 -9.21
CA ILE A 493 -26.61 -4.81 -9.68
C ILE A 493 -27.66 -4.54 -8.62
N SER A 494 -28.04 -3.26 -8.47
CA SER A 494 -29.12 -2.87 -7.57
C SER A 494 -30.02 -1.81 -8.19
N ARG A 495 -31.27 -1.78 -7.74
CA ARG A 495 -32.23 -0.70 -8.05
C ARG A 495 -32.72 -0.05 -6.77
N ARG A 496 -32.91 1.27 -6.81
CA ARG A 496 -33.51 2.06 -5.74
C ARG A 496 -34.88 2.54 -6.22
N ASP A 497 -35.94 2.04 -5.60
CA ASP A 497 -37.34 2.40 -5.91
C ASP A 497 -37.69 2.40 -7.42
N ASN A 498 -37.94 3.59 -7.98
CA ASN A 498 -38.32 3.81 -9.38
C ASN A 498 -37.14 4.09 -10.31
N GLU A 499 -35.90 4.10 -9.80
CA GLU A 499 -34.71 4.32 -10.61
C GLU A 499 -34.37 3.08 -11.47
N PRO A 500 -33.68 3.29 -12.61
CA PRO A 500 -33.06 2.21 -13.35
C PRO A 500 -32.09 1.42 -12.47
N CYS A 501 -31.96 0.13 -12.76
CA CYS A 501 -30.94 -0.70 -12.15
C CYS A 501 -29.56 -0.23 -12.60
N GLU A 502 -28.63 -0.14 -11.66
CA GLU A 502 -27.24 0.26 -11.90
C GLU A 502 -26.28 -0.86 -11.52
N ILE A 503 -25.13 -0.89 -12.20
CA ILE A 503 -24.01 -1.75 -11.83
C ILE A 503 -23.29 -1.06 -10.67
N ARG A 504 -23.27 -1.70 -9.50
CA ARG A 504 -22.58 -1.19 -8.31
C ARG A 504 -21.14 -1.66 -8.25
N TYR A 505 -20.92 -2.93 -8.61
CA TYR A 505 -19.60 -3.54 -8.65
C TYR A 505 -19.49 -4.47 -9.86
N ARG A 506 -18.27 -4.58 -10.40
CA ARG A 506 -17.87 -5.62 -11.34
C ARG A 506 -16.76 -6.45 -10.70
N ILE A 507 -16.87 -7.77 -10.81
CA ILE A 507 -15.94 -8.72 -10.22
C ILE A 507 -15.37 -9.58 -11.35
N PRO A 508 -14.05 -9.55 -11.60
CA PRO A 508 -13.44 -10.32 -12.69
C PRO A 508 -13.36 -11.83 -12.38
N LEU A 509 -13.39 -12.65 -13.43
CA LEU A 509 -13.00 -14.05 -13.43
C LEU A 509 -11.51 -14.09 -13.78
N THR A 510 -10.64 -14.57 -12.89
CA THR A 510 -9.19 -14.43 -13.08
C THR A 510 -8.45 -15.74 -13.36
N GLY A 511 -9.08 -16.91 -13.18
CA GLY A 511 -8.67 -18.20 -13.74
C GLY A 511 -7.36 -18.85 -13.31
N LYS A 512 -6.36 -18.08 -12.88
CA LYS A 512 -5.03 -18.53 -12.49
C LYS A 512 -4.55 -17.80 -11.25
N ASN A 513 -3.62 -18.47 -10.56
CA ASN A 513 -2.76 -17.97 -9.49
C ASN A 513 -2.47 -16.45 -9.65
N PRO A 514 -2.31 -15.67 -8.57
CA PRO A 514 -2.26 -14.20 -8.55
C PRO A 514 -1.09 -13.53 -9.32
N ALA A 515 -0.46 -14.24 -10.27
CA ALA A 515 0.66 -13.81 -11.09
C ALA A 515 0.32 -13.39 -12.54
N THR A 516 -0.92 -13.56 -13.04
CA THR A 516 -1.20 -13.33 -14.50
C THR A 516 -2.41 -12.44 -14.82
N THR A 517 -2.70 -11.42 -14.00
CA THR A 517 -3.62 -10.31 -14.37
C THR A 517 -2.87 -9.03 -14.75
N ALA A 518 -1.64 -9.15 -15.27
CA ALA A 518 -0.82 -8.03 -15.71
C ALA A 518 -0.93 -7.74 -17.24
N ASP A 519 -1.48 -8.65 -18.05
CA ASP A 519 -1.24 -8.63 -19.51
C ASP A 519 -2.10 -7.65 -20.34
N GLU A 520 -3.33 -7.33 -19.95
CA GLU A 520 -4.09 -6.26 -20.65
C GLU A 520 -3.70 -4.85 -20.15
N SER A 521 -3.30 -4.71 -18.89
CA SER A 521 -2.79 -3.46 -18.33
C SER A 521 -1.42 -3.07 -18.90
N ASN A 522 -0.57 -4.03 -19.25
CA ASN A 522 0.79 -3.77 -19.73
C ASN A 522 0.83 -3.24 -21.18
N SER A 523 -0.06 -3.70 -22.06
CA SER A 523 -0.22 -3.14 -23.42
C SER A 523 -0.70 -1.68 -23.40
N ALA A 524 -1.68 -1.38 -22.54
CA ALA A 524 -2.17 -0.02 -22.36
C ALA A 524 -1.10 0.89 -21.72
N LEU A 525 -0.35 0.40 -20.72
CA LEU A 525 0.76 1.12 -20.09
C LEU A 525 1.87 1.45 -21.08
N VAL A 526 2.35 0.50 -21.88
CA VAL A 526 3.39 0.77 -22.89
C VAL A 526 2.90 1.81 -23.90
N GLN A 527 1.67 1.70 -24.38
CA GLN A 527 1.09 2.70 -25.29
C GLN A 527 0.90 4.08 -24.63
N ILE A 528 0.52 4.14 -23.36
CA ILE A 528 0.41 5.39 -22.60
C ILE A 528 1.81 6.00 -22.37
N VAL A 529 2.80 5.18 -22.03
CA VAL A 529 4.19 5.59 -21.83
C VAL A 529 4.78 6.14 -23.13
N ASP A 530 4.57 5.47 -24.27
CA ASP A 530 5.02 5.95 -25.57
C ASP A 530 4.27 7.21 -26.03
N ARG A 531 3.00 7.41 -25.64
CA ARG A 531 2.28 8.68 -25.90
C ARG A 531 2.78 9.82 -25.01
N LEU A 532 3.10 9.56 -23.75
CA LEU A 532 3.53 10.57 -22.78
C LEU A 532 5.01 10.94 -22.92
N ALA A 533 5.84 10.02 -23.45
CA ALA A 533 7.26 10.22 -23.69
C ALA A 533 7.67 9.54 -25.02
N PRO A 534 7.26 10.12 -26.18
CA PRO A 534 7.51 9.52 -27.48
C PRO A 534 9.00 9.36 -27.74
N LYS A 535 9.37 8.19 -28.27
CA LYS A 535 10.72 7.94 -28.76
C LYS A 535 11.05 8.94 -29.87
N LEU A 536 12.32 9.36 -29.93
CA LEU A 536 12.82 10.20 -31.01
C LEU A 536 12.54 9.53 -32.36
N THR A 537 11.94 10.27 -33.28
CA THR A 537 11.85 9.84 -34.68
C THR A 537 13.25 9.82 -35.31
N ALA A 538 13.45 9.04 -36.37
CA ALA A 538 14.72 8.99 -37.09
C ALA A 538 15.19 10.40 -37.54
N THR A 539 14.25 11.25 -37.95
CA THR A 539 14.51 12.65 -38.33
C THR A 539 14.99 13.49 -37.15
N GLN A 540 14.37 13.36 -35.97
CA GLN A 540 14.78 14.10 -34.77
C GLN A 540 16.14 13.63 -34.25
N ALA A 541 16.40 12.32 -34.27
CA ALA A 541 17.71 11.77 -33.91
C ALA A 541 18.81 12.29 -34.87
N GLN A 542 18.52 12.35 -36.16
CA GLN A 542 19.42 12.93 -37.16
C GLN A 542 19.66 14.43 -36.92
N GLN A 543 18.60 15.19 -36.59
CA GLN A 543 18.72 16.61 -36.27
C GLN A 543 19.60 16.86 -35.03
N GLN A 544 19.41 16.09 -33.95
CA GLN A 544 20.27 16.16 -32.76
C GLN A 544 21.73 15.83 -33.09
N GLN A 545 21.98 14.86 -33.97
CA GLN A 545 23.34 14.50 -34.41
C GLN A 545 24.02 15.64 -35.18
N VAL A 546 23.26 16.38 -36.00
CA VAL A 546 23.75 17.58 -36.70
C VAL A 546 24.07 18.70 -35.72
N ILE A 547 23.21 18.94 -34.72
CA ILE A 547 23.47 19.96 -33.69
C ILE A 547 24.70 19.59 -32.86
N LEU A 548 24.85 18.32 -32.49
CA LEU A 548 26.02 17.83 -31.78
C LEU A 548 27.30 18.03 -32.58
N SER A 549 27.29 17.83 -33.91
CA SER A 549 28.46 18.07 -34.75
C SER A 549 28.81 19.56 -34.86
N ILE A 550 27.82 20.43 -34.94
CA ILE A 550 28.00 21.90 -34.91
C ILE A 550 28.67 22.32 -33.59
N ILE A 551 28.17 21.84 -32.44
CA ILE A 551 28.74 22.16 -31.12
C ILE A 551 30.15 21.59 -30.99
N THR A 552 30.36 20.35 -31.43
CA THR A 552 31.68 19.71 -31.43
C THR A 552 32.68 20.54 -32.24
N GLN A 553 32.29 21.03 -33.42
CA GLN A 553 33.13 21.88 -34.25
C GLN A 553 33.45 23.21 -33.56
N ALA A 554 32.45 23.86 -32.95
CA ALA A 554 32.68 25.11 -32.21
C ALA A 554 33.63 24.91 -31.01
N CYS A 555 33.47 23.83 -30.25
CA CYS A 555 34.37 23.47 -29.16
C CYS A 555 35.80 23.21 -29.68
N GLN A 556 35.94 22.48 -30.80
CA GLN A 556 37.22 22.21 -31.43
C GLN A 556 37.96 23.48 -31.85
N GLU A 557 37.25 24.44 -32.45
CA GLU A 557 37.81 25.74 -32.85
C GLU A 557 38.25 26.58 -31.65
N CYS A 558 37.52 26.51 -30.53
CA CYS A 558 37.88 27.22 -29.30
C CYS A 558 39.08 26.58 -28.58
N LEU A 559 39.20 25.24 -28.62
CA LEU A 559 40.28 24.51 -27.96
C LEU A 559 41.56 24.38 -28.81
N GLY A 560 41.44 24.45 -30.14
CA GLY A 560 42.54 24.17 -31.07
C GLY A 560 42.95 22.70 -31.15
N CYS A 561 42.19 21.80 -30.52
CA CYS A 561 42.41 20.36 -30.51
C CYS A 561 41.06 19.62 -30.50
N LYS A 562 41.08 18.29 -30.66
CA LYS A 562 39.86 17.47 -30.62
C LYS A 562 39.21 17.60 -29.23
N PRO A 563 37.94 18.06 -29.14
CA PRO A 563 37.25 18.23 -27.87
C PRO A 563 36.84 16.87 -27.29
N LEU A 564 37.01 16.70 -25.98
CA LEU A 564 36.38 15.60 -25.24
C LEU A 564 34.98 16.03 -24.81
N LEU A 565 34.03 15.87 -25.72
CA LEU A 565 32.62 16.20 -25.53
C LEU A 565 31.83 14.93 -25.19
N GLN A 566 31.11 14.96 -24.08
CA GLN A 566 30.34 13.83 -23.58
C GLN A 566 28.90 14.24 -23.31
N SER A 567 27.96 13.42 -23.77
CA SER A 567 26.56 13.56 -23.34
C SER A 567 26.44 13.24 -21.86
N ILE A 568 25.54 13.94 -21.17
CA ILE A 568 25.16 13.65 -19.78
C ILE A 568 23.63 13.51 -19.67
N GLY A 569 23.12 13.28 -18.46
CA GLY A 569 21.68 13.32 -18.18
C GLY A 569 20.86 12.32 -19.01
N SER A 570 19.69 12.74 -19.50
CA SER A 570 18.81 11.86 -20.30
C SER A 570 19.46 11.37 -21.58
N ALA A 571 20.42 12.12 -22.12
CA ALA A 571 21.10 11.76 -23.34
C ALA A 571 22.03 10.57 -23.15
N ARG A 572 22.81 10.57 -22.08
CA ARG A 572 23.70 9.46 -21.73
C ARG A 572 22.94 8.20 -21.31
N LEU A 573 21.80 8.37 -20.62
CA LEU A 573 20.92 7.27 -20.23
C LEU A 573 20.09 6.69 -21.40
N GLY A 574 20.11 7.29 -22.59
CA GLY A 574 19.32 6.80 -23.74
C GLY A 574 17.81 6.97 -23.60
N ILE A 575 17.35 7.89 -22.74
CA ILE A 575 15.93 8.13 -22.43
C ILE A 575 15.39 9.45 -22.98
N GLN A 576 16.04 9.96 -24.03
CA GLN A 576 15.66 11.21 -24.66
C GLN A 576 14.27 11.11 -25.31
N SER A 577 13.54 12.22 -25.27
CA SER A 577 12.26 12.41 -25.95
C SER A 577 12.36 13.63 -26.87
N SER A 578 11.34 13.85 -27.71
CA SER A 578 11.28 15.03 -28.60
C SER A 578 11.39 16.38 -27.89
N ASN A 579 11.08 16.43 -26.58
CA ASN A 579 11.13 17.63 -25.75
C ASN A 579 12.33 17.64 -24.79
N SER A 580 13.28 16.71 -24.95
CA SER A 580 14.47 16.64 -24.09
C SER A 580 15.53 17.63 -24.56
N ASP A 581 16.12 18.33 -23.60
CA ASP A 581 17.30 19.16 -23.82
C ASP A 581 18.52 18.26 -24.12
N LEU A 582 19.46 18.79 -24.89
CA LEU A 582 20.74 18.14 -25.15
C LEU A 582 21.76 18.62 -24.12
N ASP A 583 21.95 17.81 -23.07
CA ASP A 583 22.93 18.09 -22.01
C ASP A 583 24.32 17.56 -22.40
N LEU A 584 25.30 18.46 -22.46
CA LEU A 584 26.66 18.18 -22.90
C LEU A 584 27.69 18.67 -21.89
N LEU A 585 28.75 17.89 -21.70
CA LEU A 585 29.93 18.26 -20.93
C LEU A 585 31.16 18.27 -21.83
N CYS A 586 31.88 19.38 -21.88
CA CYS A 586 33.19 19.46 -22.51
C CYS A 586 34.30 19.45 -21.44
N ILE A 587 35.21 18.47 -21.50
CA ILE A 587 36.42 18.50 -20.68
C ILE A 587 37.45 19.40 -21.37
N ILE A 588 38.00 20.37 -20.64
CA ILE A 588 38.94 21.38 -21.17
C ILE A 588 40.26 21.35 -20.40
N PRO A 589 41.41 21.57 -21.07
CA PRO A 589 42.70 21.62 -20.39
C PRO A 589 42.91 22.96 -19.67
N VAL A 590 43.54 22.93 -18.49
CA VAL A 590 44.11 24.13 -17.87
C VAL A 590 45.24 24.71 -18.75
N PRO A 591 45.45 26.05 -18.80
CA PRO A 591 44.88 27.08 -17.93
C PRO A 591 43.56 27.72 -18.41
N LEU A 592 42.89 27.16 -19.43
CA LEU A 592 41.63 27.72 -19.92
C LEU A 592 40.55 27.60 -18.84
N THR A 593 39.93 28.73 -18.47
CA THR A 593 38.85 28.73 -17.48
C THR A 593 37.52 28.35 -18.13
N VAL A 594 36.66 27.68 -17.37
CA VAL A 594 35.31 27.27 -17.80
C VAL A 594 34.50 28.45 -18.36
N GLU A 595 34.52 29.59 -17.67
CA GLU A 595 33.79 30.80 -18.10
C GLU A 595 34.31 31.33 -19.44
N THR A 596 35.64 31.42 -19.60
CA THR A 596 36.25 31.90 -20.84
C THR A 596 35.91 30.98 -22.00
N PHE A 597 35.99 29.67 -21.80
CA PHE A 597 35.64 28.67 -22.80
C PHE A 597 34.18 28.78 -23.22
N LEU A 598 33.24 28.78 -22.27
CA LEU A 598 31.81 28.88 -22.56
C LEU A 598 31.47 30.21 -23.26
N GLN A 599 32.13 31.31 -22.90
CA GLN A 599 31.94 32.60 -23.59
C GLN A 599 32.46 32.57 -25.03
N GLN A 600 33.61 31.92 -25.28
CA GLN A 600 34.13 31.74 -26.63
C GLN A 600 33.19 30.90 -27.51
N VAL A 601 32.69 29.79 -26.97
CA VAL A 601 31.70 28.94 -27.66
C VAL A 601 30.41 29.71 -27.94
N GLN A 602 29.91 30.48 -26.97
CA GLN A 602 28.73 31.34 -27.16
C GLN A 602 28.93 32.34 -28.31
N ASN A 603 30.09 32.99 -28.36
CA ASN A 603 30.40 33.98 -29.41
C ASN A 603 30.50 33.32 -30.79
N LYS A 604 31.01 32.09 -30.88
CA LYS A 604 31.09 31.33 -32.14
C LYS A 604 29.74 30.90 -32.65
N LEU A 605 28.85 30.47 -31.75
CA LEU A 605 27.51 29.99 -32.11
C LEU A 605 26.46 31.10 -32.19
N ALA A 606 26.82 32.36 -31.90
CA ALA A 606 25.88 33.48 -31.85
C ALA A 606 25.01 33.66 -33.10
N GLY A 607 25.53 33.36 -34.30
CA GLY A 607 24.79 33.45 -35.57
C GLY A 607 23.92 32.23 -35.91
N LEU A 608 24.07 31.13 -35.16
CA LEU A 608 23.37 29.86 -35.39
C LEU A 608 22.32 29.58 -34.30
N CYS A 609 22.41 30.25 -33.15
CA CYS A 609 21.46 30.11 -32.05
C CYS A 609 20.27 31.07 -32.20
N GLU A 610 19.06 30.56 -32.00
CA GLU A 610 17.86 31.39 -31.78
C GLU A 610 17.98 32.18 -30.48
N ARG A 611 18.59 31.57 -29.47
CA ARG A 611 18.88 32.14 -28.16
C ARG A 611 20.13 31.51 -27.59
N SER A 612 21.01 32.31 -26.98
CA SER A 612 22.13 31.82 -26.18
C SER A 612 22.25 32.65 -24.91
N GLN A 613 22.51 31.99 -23.79
CA GLN A 613 22.66 32.63 -22.48
C GLN A 613 23.69 31.87 -21.64
N LEU A 614 24.81 32.54 -21.37
CA LEU A 614 25.79 32.07 -20.40
C LEU A 614 25.33 32.41 -18.98
N ILE A 615 25.25 31.41 -18.11
CA ILE A 615 24.84 31.54 -16.71
C ILE A 615 26.03 31.16 -15.82
N ILE A 616 26.70 32.18 -15.28
CA ILE A 616 27.84 32.03 -14.37
C ILE A 616 27.43 32.02 -12.89
N SER A 617 26.27 32.57 -12.54
CA SER A 617 25.79 32.68 -11.15
C SER A 617 25.22 31.38 -10.59
N ALA A 618 25.29 30.27 -11.35
CA ALA A 618 24.86 28.95 -10.91
C ALA A 618 26.00 28.21 -10.21
N ARG A 619 25.67 27.17 -9.43
CA ARG A 619 26.68 26.33 -8.73
C ARG A 619 27.72 25.73 -9.69
N VAL A 620 27.31 25.44 -10.92
CA VAL A 620 28.18 25.07 -12.03
C VAL A 620 27.83 25.98 -13.21
N PRO A 621 28.80 26.68 -13.83
CA PRO A 621 28.53 27.52 -15.00
C PRO A 621 27.96 26.69 -16.16
N VAL A 622 26.94 27.23 -16.83
CA VAL A 622 26.26 26.56 -17.95
C VAL A 622 25.96 27.55 -19.07
N LEU A 623 26.25 27.14 -20.31
CA LEU A 623 25.81 27.84 -21.51
C LEU A 623 24.53 27.20 -22.02
N ARG A 624 23.40 27.91 -21.89
CA ARG A 624 22.11 27.47 -22.43
C ARG A 624 21.89 28.04 -23.82
N MET A 625 21.54 27.21 -24.77
CA MET A 625 21.33 27.59 -26.16
C MET A 625 20.05 26.97 -26.71
N LYS A 626 19.54 27.55 -27.80
CA LYS A 626 18.50 26.96 -28.62
C LYS A 626 18.92 27.01 -30.08
N ILE A 627 19.05 25.85 -30.72
CA ILE A 627 19.50 25.68 -32.10
C ILE A 627 18.46 24.85 -32.84
N GLU A 628 17.89 25.39 -33.91
CA GLU A 628 16.85 24.75 -34.72
C GLU A 628 15.69 24.13 -33.89
N GLY A 629 15.19 24.87 -32.90
CA GLY A 629 14.12 24.40 -32.02
C GLY A 629 14.57 23.57 -30.81
N ILE A 630 15.80 23.05 -30.79
CA ILE A 630 16.30 22.15 -29.74
C ILE A 630 17.08 22.94 -28.69
N ALA A 631 16.71 22.76 -27.42
CA ALA A 631 17.43 23.32 -26.29
C ALA A 631 18.70 22.51 -25.99
N VAL A 632 19.80 23.22 -25.69
CA VAL A 632 21.12 22.64 -25.46
C VAL A 632 21.72 23.28 -24.21
N ASP A 633 22.13 22.47 -23.24
CA ASP A 633 22.83 22.91 -22.05
C ASP A 633 24.29 22.39 -22.14
N LEU A 634 25.23 23.30 -22.36
CA LEU A 634 26.67 22.99 -22.43
C LEU A 634 27.36 23.40 -21.13
N LEU A 635 27.91 22.41 -20.43
CA LEU A 635 28.80 22.57 -19.30
C LEU A 635 30.25 22.33 -19.72
N ALA A 636 31.19 22.81 -18.92
CA ALA A 636 32.59 22.47 -19.07
C ALA A 636 33.25 22.15 -17.73
N ALA A 637 34.26 21.27 -17.76
CA ALA A 637 35.07 20.91 -16.61
C ALA A 637 36.56 21.07 -16.96
N ALA A 638 37.25 21.92 -16.22
CA ALA A 638 38.69 22.13 -16.41
C ALA A 638 39.49 21.05 -15.67
N THR A 639 40.51 20.50 -16.34
CA THR A 639 41.36 19.45 -15.76
C THR A 639 42.83 19.66 -16.06
N SER A 640 43.67 19.21 -15.14
CA SER A 640 45.12 19.04 -15.34
C SER A 640 45.50 17.61 -15.73
N ALA A 641 44.52 16.70 -15.85
CA ALA A 641 44.76 15.30 -16.18
C ALA A 641 45.25 15.12 -17.62
N PRO A 642 46.17 14.18 -17.86
CA PRO A 642 46.49 13.73 -19.21
C PRO A 642 45.31 12.93 -19.82
N PRO A 643 45.14 12.91 -21.16
CA PRO A 643 44.02 12.26 -21.84
C PRO A 643 43.78 10.80 -21.46
N GLN A 644 44.85 10.04 -21.15
CA GLN A 644 44.73 8.62 -20.76
C GLN A 644 43.99 8.39 -19.43
N ILE A 645 43.88 9.42 -18.58
CA ILE A 645 43.21 9.33 -17.27
C ILE A 645 41.72 9.74 -17.36
N ILE A 646 41.34 10.49 -18.39
CA ILE A 646 39.98 11.03 -18.57
C ILE A 646 39.18 10.31 -19.67
N GLU A 647 39.78 9.35 -20.39
CA GLU A 647 39.14 8.54 -21.42
C GLU A 647 39.39 7.03 -21.16
N PRO A 648 38.46 6.29 -20.50
CA PRO A 648 37.17 6.75 -19.98
C PRO A 648 37.31 7.53 -18.66
N LEU A 649 36.40 8.48 -18.44
CA LEU A 649 36.34 9.23 -17.19
C LEU A 649 35.98 8.27 -16.04
N SER A 650 36.71 8.33 -14.94
CA SER A 650 36.49 7.51 -13.73
C SER A 650 36.80 8.32 -12.46
N GLU A 651 36.46 7.78 -11.29
CA GLU A 651 36.78 8.38 -9.99
C GLU A 651 38.29 8.66 -9.82
N ALA A 652 39.15 7.87 -10.50
CA ALA A 652 40.61 8.08 -10.47
C ALA A 652 41.04 9.45 -11.03
N ALA A 653 40.20 10.09 -11.84
CA ALA A 653 40.47 11.41 -12.40
C ALA A 653 40.16 12.56 -11.41
N ARG A 654 39.43 12.30 -10.30
CA ARG A 654 39.01 13.31 -9.32
C ARG A 654 40.12 14.24 -8.81
N PRO A 655 41.35 13.78 -8.52
CA PRO A 655 42.41 14.65 -8.02
C PRO A 655 42.86 15.73 -9.03
N PHE A 656 42.49 15.59 -10.30
CA PHE A 656 42.89 16.49 -11.38
C PHE A 656 41.84 17.56 -11.72
N PHE A 657 40.70 17.57 -11.01
CA PHE A 657 39.63 18.56 -11.18
C PHE A 657 39.51 19.43 -9.92
N ASP A 658 39.21 20.71 -10.10
CA ASP A 658 38.72 21.53 -8.99
C ASP A 658 37.30 21.07 -8.58
N PRO A 659 36.81 21.42 -7.38
CA PRO A 659 35.51 20.96 -6.90
C PRO A 659 34.31 21.28 -7.81
N ILE A 660 34.35 22.41 -8.52
CA ILE A 660 33.25 22.83 -9.42
C ILE A 660 33.32 22.01 -10.70
N SER A 661 34.49 21.91 -11.32
CA SER A 661 34.70 21.09 -12.53
C SER A 661 34.43 19.61 -12.26
N TRP A 662 34.81 19.10 -11.08
CA TRP A 662 34.48 17.74 -10.66
C TRP A 662 32.97 17.55 -10.54
N SER A 663 32.25 18.50 -9.93
CA SER A 663 30.79 18.42 -9.83
C SER A 663 30.10 18.36 -11.20
N ALA A 664 30.67 18.97 -12.24
CA ALA A 664 30.16 18.86 -13.61
C ALA A 664 30.48 17.48 -14.21
N ALA A 665 31.70 16.98 -13.97
CA ALA A 665 32.18 15.68 -14.45
C ALA A 665 31.45 14.48 -13.83
N VAL A 666 30.99 14.60 -12.58
CA VAL A 666 30.22 13.55 -11.88
C VAL A 666 28.95 13.14 -12.63
N GLY A 667 28.31 14.04 -13.38
CA GLY A 667 27.09 13.73 -14.14
C GLY A 667 27.30 12.65 -15.23
N VAL A 668 28.54 12.45 -15.68
CA VAL A 668 28.93 11.34 -16.55
C VAL A 668 28.93 10.02 -15.78
N LEU A 669 29.64 10.01 -14.64
CA LEU A 669 29.85 8.82 -13.80
C LEU A 669 28.53 8.32 -13.20
N GLU A 670 27.66 9.25 -12.82
CA GLU A 670 26.33 8.96 -12.29
C GLU A 670 25.46 8.15 -13.26
N ALA A 671 25.45 8.52 -14.54
CA ALA A 671 24.67 7.82 -15.54
C ALA A 671 25.27 6.43 -15.86
N ASP A 672 26.60 6.34 -15.97
CA ASP A 672 27.29 5.07 -16.23
C ASP A 672 27.08 4.08 -15.08
N LEU A 673 27.17 4.55 -13.83
CA LEU A 673 26.94 3.72 -12.65
C LEU A 673 25.49 3.22 -12.58
N VAL A 674 24.51 4.05 -12.93
CA VAL A 674 23.10 3.62 -13.00
C VAL A 674 22.94 2.53 -14.07
N ILE A 675 23.53 2.71 -15.26
CA ILE A 675 23.49 1.72 -16.34
C ILE A 675 24.09 0.39 -15.87
N GLU A 676 25.30 0.44 -15.31
CA GLU A 676 26.03 -0.75 -14.85
C GLU A 676 25.26 -1.48 -13.74
N THR A 677 24.83 -0.73 -12.71
CA THR A 677 24.15 -1.31 -11.54
C THR A 677 22.82 -1.93 -11.92
N VAL A 678 21.98 -1.22 -12.68
CA VAL A 678 20.65 -1.73 -13.04
C VAL A 678 20.75 -2.92 -14.00
N SER A 679 21.69 -2.88 -14.97
CA SER A 679 21.84 -3.95 -15.96
C SER A 679 22.27 -5.29 -15.35
N GLN A 680 22.77 -5.31 -14.10
CA GLN A 680 23.04 -6.53 -13.34
C GLN A 680 21.77 -7.23 -12.84
N HIS A 681 20.65 -6.50 -12.74
CA HIS A 681 19.40 -6.95 -12.12
C HIS A 681 18.21 -6.96 -13.07
N LEU A 682 18.20 -6.07 -14.06
CA LEU A 682 17.07 -5.87 -14.96
C LEU A 682 17.56 -5.53 -16.37
N SER A 683 16.82 -5.93 -17.41
CA SER A 683 17.16 -5.50 -18.77
C SER A 683 17.02 -3.98 -18.90
N TRP A 684 17.94 -3.38 -19.64
CA TRP A 684 17.98 -1.92 -19.79
C TRP A 684 16.69 -1.37 -20.41
N ASP A 685 16.10 -2.07 -21.38
CA ASP A 685 14.85 -1.67 -22.03
C ASP A 685 13.66 -1.61 -21.06
N VAL A 686 13.55 -2.59 -20.16
CA VAL A 686 12.51 -2.65 -19.13
C VAL A 686 12.68 -1.49 -18.15
N PHE A 687 13.92 -1.24 -17.73
CA PHE A 687 14.24 -0.10 -16.87
C PHE A 687 13.90 1.24 -17.53
N ILE A 688 14.22 1.42 -18.82
CA ILE A 688 13.87 2.63 -19.56
C ILE A 688 12.36 2.82 -19.61
N ASN A 689 11.59 1.78 -19.91
CA ASN A 689 10.14 1.89 -19.99
C ASN A 689 9.52 2.22 -18.62
N LEU A 690 10.01 1.60 -17.56
CA LEU A 690 9.61 1.92 -16.19
C LEU A 690 9.95 3.38 -15.83
N LEU A 691 11.16 3.84 -16.14
CA LEU A 691 11.60 5.20 -15.85
C LEU A 691 10.79 6.24 -16.62
N LYS A 692 10.45 5.97 -17.89
CA LYS A 692 9.55 6.81 -18.67
C LYS A 692 8.16 6.89 -18.04
N ALA A 693 7.60 5.76 -17.60
CA ALA A 693 6.31 5.72 -16.90
C ALA A 693 6.33 6.56 -15.62
N VAL A 694 7.35 6.39 -14.78
CA VAL A 694 7.50 7.13 -13.52
C VAL A 694 7.64 8.63 -13.79
N ARG A 695 8.47 9.05 -14.75
CA ARG A 695 8.62 10.46 -15.08
C ARG A 695 7.35 11.07 -15.65
N ALA A 696 6.62 10.34 -16.49
CA ALA A 696 5.35 10.79 -17.05
C ALA A 696 4.29 10.95 -15.94
N TRP A 697 4.18 9.95 -15.06
CA TRP A 697 3.32 10.00 -13.88
C TRP A 697 3.66 11.20 -12.98
N ALA A 698 4.94 11.42 -12.66
CA ALA A 698 5.37 12.53 -11.81
C ALA A 698 5.01 13.90 -12.42
N LYS A 699 5.13 14.04 -13.74
CA LYS A 699 4.71 15.25 -14.48
C LYS A 699 3.19 15.45 -14.43
N VAL A 700 2.41 14.40 -14.69
CA VAL A 700 0.93 14.46 -14.64
C VAL A 700 0.43 14.80 -13.23
N ARG A 701 1.08 14.27 -12.20
CA ARG A 701 0.79 14.55 -10.79
C ARG A 701 1.36 15.89 -10.30
N GLN A 702 2.08 16.63 -11.14
CA GLN A 702 2.72 17.92 -10.80
C GLN A 702 3.71 17.86 -9.64
N ILE A 703 4.40 16.72 -9.47
CA ILE A 703 5.42 16.49 -8.44
C ILE A 703 6.82 16.34 -9.05
N HIS A 704 7.07 17.08 -10.12
CA HIS A 704 8.31 17.05 -10.90
C HIS A 704 8.88 18.45 -11.04
N GLY A 705 10.15 18.63 -10.67
CA GLY A 705 10.88 19.89 -10.87
C GLY A 705 11.69 20.35 -9.66
N ASN A 706 13.01 20.21 -9.75
CA ASN A 706 13.95 20.59 -8.69
C ASN A 706 13.86 22.07 -8.29
N ALA A 707 13.60 22.95 -9.26
CA ALA A 707 13.44 24.39 -9.01
C ALA A 707 12.25 24.73 -8.09
N TRP A 708 11.30 23.80 -7.94
CA TRP A 708 10.09 23.95 -7.14
C TRP A 708 10.11 23.12 -5.85
N GLY A 709 11.26 22.55 -5.48
CA GLY A 709 11.42 21.69 -4.29
C GLY A 709 10.94 20.24 -4.49
N PHE A 710 10.54 19.86 -5.70
CA PHE A 710 10.18 18.47 -6.04
C PHE A 710 11.37 17.71 -6.65
N LEU A 711 11.27 16.38 -6.71
CA LEU A 711 12.32 15.55 -7.29
C LEU A 711 12.60 15.90 -8.76
N GLY A 712 13.88 16.05 -9.09
CA GLY A 712 14.36 16.29 -10.46
C GLY A 712 14.45 15.01 -11.29
N ASN A 713 14.77 15.16 -12.59
CA ASN A 713 14.91 14.04 -13.53
C ASN A 713 15.86 12.94 -13.02
N PHE A 714 17.02 13.33 -12.49
CA PHE A 714 18.02 12.40 -12.00
C PHE A 714 17.59 11.72 -10.68
N SER A 715 16.97 12.46 -9.77
CA SER A 715 16.41 11.90 -8.53
C SER A 715 15.37 10.82 -8.83
N TRP A 716 14.47 11.07 -9.79
CA TRP A 716 13.53 10.05 -10.27
C TRP A 716 14.24 8.85 -10.91
N THR A 717 15.34 9.05 -11.64
CA THR A 717 16.16 7.95 -12.20
C THR A 717 16.73 7.04 -11.12
N LEU A 718 17.40 7.60 -10.11
CA LEU A 718 17.97 6.83 -9.00
C LEU A 718 16.91 6.02 -8.27
N LEU A 719 15.74 6.62 -8.13
CA LEU A 719 14.63 6.08 -7.38
C LEU A 719 13.93 4.93 -8.11
N THR A 720 13.77 5.07 -9.42
CA THR A 720 13.38 3.95 -10.28
C THR A 720 14.44 2.85 -10.27
N ALA A 721 15.74 3.20 -10.31
CA ALA A 721 16.83 2.21 -10.29
C ALA A 721 16.83 1.40 -9.00
N TRP A 722 16.68 2.08 -7.86
CA TRP A 722 16.56 1.43 -6.56
C TRP A 722 15.36 0.47 -6.51
N THR A 723 14.20 0.90 -7.03
CA THR A 723 12.99 0.08 -7.09
C THR A 723 13.19 -1.16 -7.96
N ALA A 724 13.82 -0.99 -9.14
CA ALA A 724 14.16 -2.07 -10.05
C ALA A 724 15.06 -3.14 -9.43
N ILE A 725 16.00 -2.72 -8.57
CA ILE A 725 16.96 -3.62 -7.91
C ILE A 725 16.34 -4.39 -6.73
N HIS A 726 15.34 -3.82 -6.03
CA HIS A 726 14.82 -4.35 -4.76
C HIS A 726 13.43 -5.01 -4.85
N SER A 727 12.80 -5.05 -6.02
CA SER A 727 11.53 -5.74 -6.24
C SER A 727 11.77 -7.07 -6.97
N GLN A 728 11.20 -8.17 -6.45
CA GLN A 728 11.25 -9.49 -7.10
C GLN A 728 10.20 -9.65 -8.22
N ASP A 729 9.33 -8.64 -8.41
CA ASP A 729 8.15 -8.71 -9.28
C ASP A 729 8.33 -8.00 -10.63
N ILE A 730 9.50 -7.38 -10.89
CA ILE A 730 9.74 -6.66 -12.15
C ILE A 730 10.40 -7.60 -13.17
N THR A 731 9.59 -8.22 -14.03
CA THR A 731 10.09 -9.16 -15.04
C THR A 731 10.15 -8.54 -16.45
N PRO A 732 11.02 -9.06 -17.34
CA PRO A 732 11.06 -8.64 -18.74
C PRO A 732 9.73 -8.76 -19.49
N GLU A 733 8.87 -9.70 -19.06
CA GLU A 733 7.55 -9.93 -19.65
C GLU A 733 6.61 -8.72 -19.52
N MET A 734 6.88 -7.80 -18.59
CA MET A 734 6.06 -6.59 -18.38
C MET A 734 6.05 -5.61 -19.57
N PHE A 735 6.99 -5.70 -20.52
CA PHE A 735 7.18 -4.67 -21.57
C PHE A 735 7.35 -5.21 -22.99
N HIS A 736 7.13 -6.50 -23.25
CA HIS A 736 7.21 -7.06 -24.62
C HIS A 736 5.85 -7.04 -25.34
N PRO A 737 5.74 -6.49 -26.56
CA PRO A 737 4.54 -6.59 -27.37
C PRO A 737 4.49 -7.92 -28.15
N PRO A 738 3.32 -8.54 -28.38
CA PRO A 738 3.17 -9.61 -29.37
C PRO A 738 3.17 -9.04 -30.80
N GLU A 739 3.87 -9.71 -31.70
CA GLU A 739 3.84 -9.45 -33.15
C GLU A 739 2.48 -9.88 -33.73
N ASN A 740 1.56 -8.92 -33.98
CA ASN A 740 0.76 -8.81 -35.21
C ASN A 740 -0.34 -7.71 -35.16
N ASN A 741 -0.51 -7.06 -36.31
CA ASN A 741 -1.33 -5.86 -36.59
C ASN A 741 -2.87 -6.09 -36.61
N ASN A 742 -3.65 -5.22 -35.95
CA ASN A 742 -4.75 -4.38 -36.55
C ASN A 742 -5.59 -3.62 -35.49
N PRO A 743 -6.38 -2.58 -35.88
CA PRO A 743 -6.48 -1.32 -35.11
C PRO A 743 -7.71 -1.11 -34.21
N VAL A 744 -7.55 -0.07 -33.39
CA VAL A 744 -8.28 0.44 -32.21
C VAL A 744 -9.67 1.04 -32.48
N GLY A 745 -10.56 0.96 -31.48
CA GLY A 745 -11.73 1.85 -31.35
C GLY A 745 -12.25 2.05 -29.92
N ALA A 746 -12.27 3.32 -29.48
CA ALA A 746 -13.07 3.97 -28.42
C ALA A 746 -12.77 3.71 -26.92
N VAL A 747 -12.40 4.80 -26.23
CA VAL A 747 -12.28 4.95 -24.77
C VAL A 747 -13.53 5.66 -24.24
N PRO A 748 -14.24 5.17 -23.20
CA PRO A 748 -15.16 5.97 -22.40
C PRO A 748 -14.44 6.69 -21.24
N PRO A 749 -15.04 7.74 -20.64
CA PRO A 749 -14.34 8.77 -19.88
C PRO A 749 -13.84 8.33 -18.51
N CYS A 750 -12.76 8.99 -18.09
CA CYS A 750 -12.09 8.88 -16.80
C CYS A 750 -13.08 9.05 -15.61
N PRO A 751 -13.15 8.10 -14.66
CA PRO A 751 -13.75 8.34 -13.35
C PRO A 751 -12.79 9.16 -12.46
N PRO A 752 -13.32 9.89 -11.45
CA PRO A 752 -12.57 10.89 -10.71
C PRO A 752 -11.44 10.30 -9.86
N SER A 753 -10.35 11.05 -9.82
CA SER A 753 -9.08 10.84 -9.10
C SER A 753 -9.17 10.06 -7.77
N PRO A 754 -8.48 8.91 -7.65
CA PRO A 754 -8.00 8.42 -6.37
C PRO A 754 -6.72 9.19 -5.99
N LYS A 755 -6.82 10.01 -4.94
CA LYS A 755 -5.68 10.53 -4.18
C LYS A 755 -5.10 9.41 -3.31
N ASN A 756 -4.23 8.54 -3.84
CA ASN A 756 -3.39 7.66 -3.00
C ASN A 756 -2.29 6.91 -3.79
N ASP A 757 -1.58 7.58 -4.70
CA ASP A 757 -0.30 7.02 -5.15
C ASP A 757 0.74 7.22 -4.04
N LYS A 758 0.94 6.20 -3.19
CA LYS A 758 1.94 6.12 -2.10
C LYS A 758 3.32 5.66 -2.56
N LEU A 759 3.57 5.67 -3.86
CA LEU A 759 4.91 5.44 -4.41
C LEU A 759 5.93 6.54 -4.00
N PRO A 760 5.63 7.85 -4.02
CA PRO A 760 6.62 8.90 -3.71
C PRO A 760 7.02 8.96 -2.22
N ASP A 761 6.12 8.65 -1.28
CA ASP A 761 6.42 8.72 0.17
C ASP A 761 7.31 7.56 0.64
N ARG A 762 7.17 6.37 0.03
CA ARG A 762 8.09 5.24 0.26
C ARG A 762 9.49 5.49 -0.31
N LEU A 763 9.57 6.33 -1.33
CA LEU A 763 10.79 6.66 -2.03
C LEU A 763 11.63 7.73 -1.31
N LEU A 764 10.99 8.65 -0.57
CA LEU A 764 11.67 9.64 0.28
C LEU A 764 12.25 9.05 1.58
N ALA A 765 11.63 8.02 2.16
CA ALA A 765 12.07 7.41 3.42
C ALA A 765 13.41 6.65 3.31
N ASN A 766 13.71 6.06 2.15
CA ASN A 766 14.92 5.26 1.93
C ASN A 766 16.16 6.08 1.49
N PHE A 767 15.99 7.34 1.07
CA PHE A 767 17.11 8.25 0.75
C PHE A 767 17.97 8.62 1.97
N SER A 768 17.40 8.56 3.19
CA SER A 768 18.08 8.90 4.45
C SER A 768 19.24 7.96 4.84
N LYS A 769 19.34 6.78 4.22
CA LYS A 769 20.39 5.78 4.51
C LYS A 769 21.61 5.84 3.58
N PHE A 770 21.53 6.55 2.46
CA PHE A 770 22.62 6.67 1.48
C PHE A 770 23.41 8.00 1.56
N SER A 771 23.04 8.91 2.48
CA SER A 771 23.53 10.30 2.46
C SER A 771 24.79 10.58 3.30
N ALA A 772 25.55 9.57 3.74
CA ALA A 772 26.70 9.81 4.63
C ALA A 772 28.08 9.69 3.98
N SER A 773 28.22 9.17 2.74
CA SER A 773 29.57 9.01 2.16
C SER A 773 29.75 9.27 0.67
N THR A 774 28.71 9.46 -0.15
CA THR A 774 28.96 9.50 -1.62
C THR A 774 28.20 10.58 -2.41
N ILE A 775 27.13 11.21 -1.92
CA ILE A 775 26.39 12.20 -2.73
C ILE A 775 26.03 13.42 -1.88
N GLY A 776 26.58 14.58 -2.24
CA GLY A 776 26.31 15.87 -1.61
C GLY A 776 24.93 16.43 -1.98
N LEU A 777 23.87 15.79 -1.52
CA LEU A 777 22.49 16.28 -1.58
C LEU A 777 21.99 16.55 -0.15
N ASN A 778 22.09 17.82 0.26
CA ASN A 778 21.42 18.37 1.45
C ASN A 778 20.71 19.67 1.02
N GLN A 779 19.55 19.51 0.39
CA GLN A 779 18.47 20.50 0.38
C GLN A 779 17.17 19.78 0.72
#